data_AF-B6JXB2-F1
#
_entry.id   AF-B6JXB2-F1
#
_cell.length_a   1.000
_cell.length_b   1.000
_cell.length_c   1.000
_cell.angle_alpha   90.00
_cell.angle_beta   90.00
_cell.angle_gamma   90.00
#
_symmetry.space_group_name_H-M   'P 1'
#
loop_
_entity.id
_entity.type
_entity.pdbx_description
1 polymer ?
#
loop_
_entity_poly.entity_id
_entity_poly.type
_entity_poly.pdbx_seq_one_letter_code
_entity_poly.pdbx_strand_id
1 'polypeptide(L)'
;MSHPPPPAATYVEAIARPLEESLAICKKNIALMYKHLDNYRFMEAFRYCSKSLQEMRNDILSPKQYYELYMLVSESLRVLSRALLDAHLNGSHNLLDLYELVQYAGTVIPRLYLMITVGGAYVESPDASVRDVISDMLDMSRGVQHPLRGLFLRHFLLTQTRRGLVQLTDNKNDDEKPTKCTITDALDFLIPNFIEMNKLWVRMQHLGPIKEYAKRLQERNELKVLIGTNLVRISQLNELTLDLYRNKVLPAIIEQIVECRDALAQEYLMEVICQVFPDSKHLHTLDIYFNTLLKLSPNVNVTQITVSMIDRITSYVQREADNLSDTESIISTLKETSLEESPKTEPALTSPGALVIPAELNIPELFWTHVIAVLSQRSELSLENVVQTLTSLLTFFLVCYPGELNYADRVFQYITEQLINQPSVQQYLKDKHVQSRLCKLFTLPITTLSSFSACLSLPNYMPVLKCQSDDLRHSIAKMVLENILEKEQIISDLEEVKEVLNLMSMVIEYDADKNFYDLENVPRLVHYLKNDDPQLQYQILCCVKQTFVKAGENARIILPVVINKCIVLVREFRLFKCMDWKEKVSDLWKFVNQCISFLYTSADSSDLAFSLYLFAAETADKENYPEFAYEFISSAFSIYEESVIDSRLQFQQLTTIISVLQQTRNFSTDDYDTLITKVTLYASKLLKKPDQCRGIYLASHLWWQTHESEEDKQPFCDAKRVLECLQKSLKIADACMDQVTSTKLFINILAYYFYFYEQQCESIIPKHINGLIDLTEQNFRNLVSAASNDILLDSTACASAIWETPQNQGIDALRGYLERTIAYAESRTDEERWSAVFQ
;
A
#
# COMPACT_ATOMS: atom_id res chain seq x y z
N MET A 1 -20.88 89.88 28.92
CA MET A 1 -20.16 89.01 29.87
C MET A 1 -20.91 87.71 29.98
N SER A 2 -20.46 86.68 29.26
CA SER A 2 -20.99 85.32 29.32
C SER A 2 -19.79 84.42 29.54
N HIS A 3 -19.72 83.81 30.71
CA HIS A 3 -18.67 82.87 31.08
C HIS A 3 -18.58 81.73 30.05
N PRO A 4 -17.37 81.29 29.67
CA PRO A 4 -17.22 80.07 28.88
C PRO A 4 -17.62 78.85 29.72
N PRO A 5 -18.10 77.77 29.09
CA PRO A 5 -18.45 76.53 29.78
C PRO A 5 -17.20 75.90 30.41
N PRO A 6 -17.34 75.09 31.47
CA PRO A 6 -16.20 74.46 32.12
C PRO A 6 -15.50 73.50 31.15
N PRO A 7 -14.17 73.35 31.24
CA PRO A 7 -13.45 72.37 30.42
C PRO A 7 -13.96 70.96 30.76
N ALA A 8 -14.32 70.22 29.72
CA ALA A 8 -14.66 68.81 29.81
C ALA A 8 -13.55 68.05 30.53
N ALA A 9 -13.95 67.16 31.44
CA ALA A 9 -13.07 66.24 32.13
C ALA A 9 -12.10 65.58 31.14
N THR A 10 -10.81 65.63 31.47
CA THR A 10 -9.71 64.99 30.77
C THR A 10 -10.06 63.53 30.43
N TYR A 11 -10.25 63.25 29.15
CA TYR A 11 -10.19 61.89 28.63
C TYR A 11 -8.81 61.32 29.00
N VAL A 12 -8.78 60.36 29.92
CA VAL A 12 -7.54 59.65 30.32
C VAL A 12 -6.97 58.98 29.08
N GLU A 13 -5.84 59.51 28.60
CA GLU A 13 -5.13 59.17 27.37
C GLU A 13 -5.11 57.66 27.07
N ALA A 14 -5.41 57.31 25.82
CA ALA A 14 -5.11 55.99 25.28
C ALA A 14 -3.58 55.83 25.24
N ILE A 15 -3.05 54.84 25.95
CA ILE A 15 -1.61 54.59 26.00
C ILE A 15 -1.21 53.95 24.67
N ALA A 16 -0.43 54.68 23.88
CA ALA A 16 -0.01 54.32 22.53
C ALA A 16 1.52 54.14 22.50
N ARG A 17 2.02 53.04 23.06
CA ARG A 17 3.46 52.74 23.15
C ARG A 17 3.85 51.50 22.35
N PRO A 18 5.09 51.42 21.82
CA PRO A 18 5.61 50.19 21.24
C PRO A 18 5.78 49.11 22.32
N LEU A 19 5.75 47.84 21.90
CA LEU A 19 5.81 46.69 22.82
C LEU A 19 7.03 46.72 23.73
N GLU A 20 8.21 47.03 23.21
CA GLU A 20 9.48 47.02 23.96
C GLU A 20 9.45 47.99 25.15
N GLU A 21 8.87 49.17 24.96
CA GLU A 21 8.73 50.19 25.99
C GLU A 21 7.73 49.74 27.07
N SER A 22 6.56 49.23 26.67
CA SER A 22 5.58 48.68 27.60
C SER A 22 6.16 47.49 28.40
N LEU A 23 6.94 46.61 27.78
CA LEU A 23 7.62 45.50 28.46
C LEU A 23 8.66 45.99 29.45
N ALA A 24 9.47 47.01 29.10
CA ALA A 24 10.46 47.57 30.00
C ALA A 24 9.81 48.21 31.25
N ILE A 25 8.70 48.94 31.06
CA ILE A 25 7.92 49.54 32.15
C ILE A 25 7.32 48.46 33.05
N CYS A 26 6.70 47.43 32.45
CA CYS A 26 6.16 46.29 33.21
C CYS A 26 7.25 45.60 34.02
N LYS A 27 8.38 45.23 33.41
CA LYS A 27 9.51 44.58 34.12
C LYS A 27 10.02 45.41 35.29
N LYS A 28 10.16 46.73 35.11
CA LYS A 28 10.58 47.65 36.18
C LYS A 28 9.57 47.66 37.33
N ASN A 29 8.28 47.77 37.03
CA ASN A 29 7.23 47.80 38.06
C ASN A 29 7.07 46.44 38.76
N ILE A 30 7.21 45.33 38.03
CA ILE A 30 7.17 43.97 38.59
C ILE A 30 8.34 43.73 39.54
N ALA A 31 9.55 44.17 39.20
CA ALA A 31 10.71 44.07 40.09
C ALA A 31 10.51 44.84 41.41
N LEU A 32 9.91 46.04 41.33
CA LEU A 32 9.54 46.80 42.52
C LEU A 32 8.44 46.09 43.32
N MET A 33 7.43 45.54 42.65
CA MET A 33 6.37 44.77 43.28
C MET A 33 6.94 43.58 44.08
N TYR A 34 7.85 42.78 43.52
CA TYR A 34 8.48 41.66 44.22
C TYR A 34 9.23 42.11 45.48
N LYS A 35 9.99 43.20 45.40
CA LYS A 35 10.67 43.77 46.57
C LYS A 35 9.71 44.17 47.70
N HIS A 36 8.51 44.66 47.38
CA HIS A 36 7.50 45.00 48.38
C HIS A 36 6.74 43.75 48.89
N LEU A 37 6.60 42.71 48.07
CA LEU A 37 6.02 41.43 48.48
C LEU A 37 6.92 40.68 49.47
N ASP A 38 8.24 40.69 49.28
CA ASP A 38 9.20 40.11 50.23
C ASP A 38 9.10 40.75 51.64
N ASN A 39 8.62 42.00 51.69
CA ASN A 39 8.42 42.75 52.92
C ASN A 39 6.96 42.72 53.43
N TYR A 40 6.09 41.88 52.85
CA TYR A 40 4.65 41.77 53.15
C TYR A 40 3.86 43.09 53.05
N ARG A 41 4.32 44.06 52.23
CA ARG A 41 3.64 45.34 52.02
C ARG A 41 2.69 45.29 50.82
N PHE A 42 1.53 44.67 51.02
CA PHE A 42 0.55 44.43 49.94
C PHE A 42 0.01 45.70 49.27
N MET A 43 -0.22 46.79 50.01
CA MET A 43 -0.75 48.04 49.43
C MET A 43 0.22 48.68 48.42
N GLU A 44 1.51 48.67 48.74
CA GLU A 44 2.55 49.17 47.82
C GLU A 44 2.69 48.24 46.62
N ALA A 45 2.64 46.92 46.85
CA ALA A 45 2.65 45.92 45.79
C ALA A 45 1.48 46.09 44.81
N PHE A 46 0.24 46.27 45.31
CA PHE A 46 -0.93 46.54 44.46
C PHE A 46 -0.80 47.83 43.66
N ARG A 47 -0.17 48.87 44.20
CA ARG A 47 0.07 50.13 43.48
C ARG A 47 1.02 49.93 42.29
N TYR A 48 2.14 49.22 42.48
CA TYR A 48 3.08 48.93 41.38
C TYR A 48 2.49 47.93 40.38
N CYS A 49 1.73 46.95 40.85
CA CYS A 49 0.99 46.03 39.99
C CYS A 49 -0.04 46.77 39.13
N SER A 50 -0.82 47.67 39.73
CA SER A 50 -1.79 48.51 39.02
C SER A 50 -1.13 49.36 37.92
N LYS A 51 0.05 49.93 38.19
CA LYS A 51 0.84 50.64 37.16
C LYS A 51 1.28 49.73 36.03
N SER A 52 1.68 48.49 36.32
CA SER A 52 2.00 47.50 35.27
C SER A 52 0.78 47.13 34.44
N LEU A 53 -0.38 46.94 35.08
CA LEU A 53 -1.64 46.58 34.43
C LEU A 53 -2.23 47.71 33.57
N GLN A 54 -1.83 48.96 33.79
CA GLN A 54 -2.24 50.07 32.92
C GLN A 54 -1.71 49.91 31.49
N GLU A 55 -0.54 49.28 31.30
CA GLU A 55 0.03 49.03 29.95
C GLU A 55 -0.83 48.05 29.13
N MET A 56 -1.65 47.20 29.78
CA MET A 56 -2.61 46.31 29.09
C MET A 56 -3.78 47.08 28.43
N ARG A 57 -3.86 48.40 28.65
CA ARG A 57 -4.79 49.32 27.97
C ARG A 57 -4.21 49.91 26.68
N ASN A 58 -3.14 49.32 26.15
CA ASN A 58 -2.63 49.72 24.85
C ASN A 58 -3.56 49.20 23.73
N ASP A 59 -3.92 50.06 22.78
CA ASP A 59 -4.80 49.74 21.62
C ASP A 59 -4.00 49.44 20.33
N ILE A 60 -2.69 49.71 20.31
CA ILE A 60 -1.85 49.60 19.12
C ILE A 60 -1.30 48.19 18.92
N LEU A 61 -1.18 47.41 20.00
CA LEU A 61 -0.52 46.11 19.97
C LEU A 61 -1.31 45.10 19.14
N SER A 62 -0.59 44.34 18.31
CA SER A 62 -1.17 43.17 17.64
C SER A 62 -1.50 42.08 18.67
N PRO A 63 -2.38 41.11 18.36
CA PRO A 63 -2.73 40.04 19.28
C PRO A 63 -1.53 39.23 19.81
N LYS A 64 -0.52 38.98 18.97
CA LYS A 64 0.73 38.34 19.41
C LYS A 64 1.53 39.19 20.40
N GLN A 65 1.70 40.47 20.09
CA GLN A 65 2.40 41.40 20.97
C GLN A 65 1.65 41.56 22.30
N TYR A 66 0.32 41.61 22.25
CA TYR A 66 -0.52 41.64 23.43
C TYR A 66 -0.42 40.35 24.24
N TYR A 67 -0.32 39.18 23.58
CA TYR A 67 -0.10 37.90 24.25
C TYR A 67 1.24 37.87 24.99
N GLU A 68 2.33 38.39 24.42
CA GLU A 68 3.63 38.47 25.10
C GLU A 68 3.55 39.33 26.37
N LEU A 69 2.90 40.50 26.27
CA LEU A 69 2.66 41.37 27.42
C LEU A 69 1.78 40.68 28.47
N TYR A 70 0.71 40.00 28.01
CA TYR A 70 -0.20 39.22 28.84
C TYR A 70 0.53 38.13 29.63
N MET A 71 1.42 37.38 28.99
CA MET A 71 2.16 36.29 29.63
C MET A 71 3.06 36.81 30.75
N LEU A 72 3.78 37.93 30.51
CA LEU A 72 4.61 38.57 31.53
C LEU A 72 3.78 39.02 32.74
N VAL A 73 2.67 39.71 32.49
CA VAL A 73 1.80 40.23 33.55
C VAL A 73 1.12 39.09 34.31
N SER A 74 0.60 38.08 33.61
CA SER A 74 -0.06 36.91 34.20
C SER A 74 0.85 36.13 35.14
N GLU A 75 2.13 35.94 34.78
CA GLU A 75 3.09 35.29 35.67
C GLU A 75 3.37 36.12 36.93
N SER A 76 3.50 37.45 36.78
CA SER A 76 3.68 38.33 37.94
C SER A 76 2.47 38.31 38.90
N LEU A 77 1.26 38.22 38.35
CA LEU A 77 0.02 38.11 39.11
C LEU A 77 -0.11 36.74 39.79
N ARG A 78 0.45 35.68 39.21
CA ARG A 78 0.49 34.36 39.83
C ARG A 78 1.38 34.33 41.07
N VAL A 79 2.52 35.00 41.03
CA VAL A 79 3.40 35.15 42.20
C VAL A 79 2.68 35.95 43.29
N LEU A 80 2.00 37.04 42.93
CA LEU A 80 1.18 37.82 43.84
C LEU A 80 0.06 36.98 44.49
N SER A 81 -0.65 36.18 43.70
CA SER A 81 -1.73 35.30 44.17
C SER A 81 -1.24 34.28 45.21
N ARG A 82 -0.09 33.64 44.98
CA ARG A 82 0.51 32.71 45.97
C ARG A 82 0.89 33.44 47.26
N ALA A 83 1.53 34.60 47.17
CA ALA A 83 1.91 35.38 48.34
C ALA A 83 0.68 35.83 49.18
N LEU A 84 -0.45 36.12 48.52
CA LEU A 84 -1.71 36.44 49.19
C LEU A 84 -2.30 35.22 49.91
N LEU A 85 -2.27 34.05 49.27
CA LEU A 85 -2.74 32.80 49.86
C LEU A 85 -1.89 32.41 51.08
N ASP A 86 -0.56 32.47 50.98
CA ASP A 86 0.35 32.20 52.09
C ASP A 86 0.11 33.17 53.27
N ALA A 87 -0.11 34.45 52.98
CA ALA A 87 -0.39 35.46 54.00
C ALA A 87 -1.74 35.22 54.72
N HIS A 88 -2.73 34.71 53.99
CA HIS A 88 -4.04 34.37 54.54
C HIS A 88 -3.98 33.13 55.42
N LEU A 89 -3.31 32.07 54.97
CA LEU A 89 -3.10 30.84 55.75
C LEU A 89 -2.31 31.12 57.04
N ASN A 90 -1.39 32.10 57.00
CA ASN A 90 -0.66 32.56 58.19
C ASN A 90 -1.48 33.47 59.11
N GLY A 91 -2.74 33.79 58.78
CA GLY A 91 -3.65 34.61 59.58
C GLY A 91 -3.32 36.12 59.62
N SER A 92 -2.40 36.59 58.76
CA SER A 92 -1.93 37.98 58.79
C SER A 92 -2.92 38.99 58.20
N HIS A 93 -3.68 38.58 57.19
CA HIS A 93 -4.68 39.41 56.51
C HIS A 93 -5.88 38.57 56.05
N ASN A 94 -7.08 39.14 56.16
CA ASN A 94 -8.28 38.54 55.60
C ASN A 94 -8.41 38.85 54.10
N LEU A 95 -8.65 37.83 53.27
CA LEU A 95 -8.77 38.00 51.82
C LEU A 95 -10.05 38.73 51.41
N LEU A 96 -11.12 38.66 52.23
CA LEU A 96 -12.38 39.34 51.94
C LEU A 96 -12.21 40.88 51.91
N ASP A 97 -11.50 41.43 52.90
CA ASP A 97 -11.21 42.86 52.99
C ASP A 97 -10.31 43.30 51.82
N LEU A 98 -9.34 42.46 51.44
CA LEU A 98 -8.49 42.71 50.28
C LEU A 98 -9.27 42.65 48.97
N TYR A 99 -10.30 41.80 48.87
CA TYR A 99 -11.17 41.71 47.70
C TYR A 99 -11.94 43.02 47.50
N GLU A 100 -12.46 43.62 48.58
CA GLU A 100 -13.10 44.95 48.52
C GLU A 100 -12.07 46.05 48.21
N LEU A 101 -10.91 46.03 48.87
CA LEU A 101 -9.89 47.08 48.73
C LEU A 101 -9.38 47.24 47.29
N VAL A 102 -9.21 46.13 46.60
CA VAL A 102 -8.73 46.11 45.22
C VAL A 102 -9.75 46.74 44.25
N GLN A 103 -11.03 46.76 44.61
CA GLN A 103 -12.07 47.39 43.78
C GLN A 103 -11.97 48.92 43.73
N TYR A 104 -11.30 49.56 44.69
CA TYR A 104 -11.04 51.00 44.68
C TYR A 104 -10.06 51.44 43.58
N ALA A 105 -9.40 50.51 42.86
CA ALA A 105 -8.55 50.85 41.72
C ALA A 105 -9.36 51.61 40.64
N GLY A 106 -8.91 52.81 40.26
CA GLY A 106 -9.70 53.71 39.41
C GLY A 106 -10.00 53.21 37.99
N THR A 107 -9.10 52.44 37.38
CA THR A 107 -9.25 51.94 36.00
C THR A 107 -9.76 50.49 35.97
N VAL A 108 -10.66 50.19 35.03
CA VAL A 108 -11.38 48.90 34.95
C VAL A 108 -10.45 47.70 34.77
N ILE A 109 -9.46 47.78 33.87
CA ILE A 109 -8.55 46.65 33.58
C ILE A 109 -7.71 46.27 34.81
N PRO A 110 -6.92 47.18 35.43
CA PRO A 110 -6.22 46.86 36.66
C PRO A 110 -7.12 46.37 37.79
N ARG A 111 -8.31 46.97 37.94
CA ARG A 111 -9.30 46.56 38.94
C ARG A 111 -9.69 45.10 38.77
N LEU A 112 -10.10 44.69 37.57
CA LEU A 112 -10.59 43.33 37.33
C LEU A 112 -9.46 42.30 37.43
N TYR A 113 -8.27 42.57 36.89
CA TYR A 113 -7.14 41.63 37.02
C TYR A 113 -6.75 41.39 38.48
N LEU A 114 -6.65 42.46 39.28
CA LEU A 114 -6.33 42.34 40.70
C LEU A 114 -7.47 41.66 41.47
N MET A 115 -8.74 42.02 41.18
CA MET A 115 -9.91 41.41 41.79
C MET A 115 -9.96 39.91 41.51
N ILE A 116 -9.64 39.49 40.28
CA ILE A 116 -9.54 38.08 39.91
C ILE A 116 -8.36 37.40 40.61
N THR A 117 -7.23 38.06 40.84
CA THR A 117 -6.13 37.45 41.60
C THR A 117 -6.47 37.21 43.07
N VAL A 118 -7.13 38.18 43.71
CA VAL A 118 -7.56 38.04 45.11
C VAL A 118 -8.71 37.04 45.21
N GLY A 119 -9.71 37.15 44.33
CA GLY A 119 -10.83 36.22 44.26
C GLY A 119 -10.40 34.79 43.93
N GLY A 120 -9.42 34.62 43.04
CA GLY A 120 -8.80 33.32 42.76
C GLY A 120 -8.09 32.72 43.98
N ALA A 121 -7.31 33.52 44.71
CA ALA A 121 -6.69 33.08 45.96
C ALA A 121 -7.73 32.75 47.05
N TYR A 122 -8.83 33.50 47.11
CA TYR A 122 -9.93 33.22 48.05
C TYR A 122 -10.65 31.92 47.69
N VAL A 123 -10.91 31.67 46.41
CA VAL A 123 -11.52 30.43 45.91
C VAL A 123 -10.63 29.20 46.14
N GLU A 124 -9.32 29.36 46.29
CA GLU A 124 -8.41 28.29 46.71
C GLU A 124 -8.44 28.03 48.24
N SER A 125 -8.96 28.96 49.05
CA SER A 125 -9.02 28.83 50.51
C SER A 125 -10.21 27.96 50.97
N PRO A 126 -10.05 27.20 52.09
CA PRO A 126 -11.05 26.23 52.53
C PRO A 126 -12.35 26.86 53.10
N ASP A 127 -12.28 28.08 53.63
CA ASP A 127 -13.40 28.75 54.32
C ASP A 127 -14.27 29.61 53.37
N ALA A 128 -14.02 29.56 52.06
CA ALA A 128 -14.58 30.51 51.11
C ALA A 128 -15.97 30.12 50.56
N SER A 129 -16.86 31.11 50.44
CA SER A 129 -18.08 31.03 49.63
C SER A 129 -17.77 31.13 48.13
N VAL A 130 -17.34 30.01 47.54
CA VAL A 130 -16.86 29.95 46.15
C VAL A 130 -17.91 30.42 45.12
N ARG A 131 -19.19 30.07 45.32
CA ARG A 131 -20.27 30.37 44.36
C ARG A 131 -20.48 31.87 44.14
N ASP A 132 -20.57 32.63 45.22
CA ASP A 132 -20.91 34.06 45.15
C ASP A 132 -19.77 34.86 44.51
N VAL A 133 -18.52 34.55 44.90
CA VAL A 133 -17.33 35.23 44.37
C VAL A 133 -17.11 34.91 42.89
N ILE A 134 -17.32 33.67 42.46
CA ILE A 134 -17.22 33.30 41.05
C ILE A 134 -18.31 33.97 40.21
N SER A 135 -19.56 34.01 40.70
CA SER A 135 -20.65 34.71 40.02
C SER A 135 -20.37 36.20 39.91
N ASP A 136 -19.91 36.84 40.99
CA ASP A 136 -19.55 38.26 41.01
C ASP A 136 -18.40 38.58 40.03
N MET A 137 -17.32 37.79 40.05
CA MET A 137 -16.21 37.95 39.10
C MET A 137 -16.67 37.81 37.64
N LEU A 138 -17.61 36.91 37.36
CA LEU A 138 -18.18 36.70 36.03
C LEU A 138 -19.06 37.88 35.59
N ASP A 139 -19.91 38.38 36.47
CA ASP A 139 -20.80 39.52 36.24
C ASP A 139 -19.99 40.80 36.02
N MET A 140 -18.99 41.05 36.87
CA MET A 140 -18.09 42.19 36.76
C MET A 140 -17.22 42.13 35.48
N SER A 141 -16.87 40.93 35.03
CA SER A 141 -16.15 40.74 33.76
C SER A 141 -16.98 41.11 32.52
N ARG A 142 -18.32 41.21 32.63
CA ARG A 142 -19.17 41.77 31.54
C ARG A 142 -18.89 43.24 31.26
N GLY A 143 -18.25 43.96 32.18
CA GLY A 143 -17.87 45.37 32.00
C GLY A 143 -16.86 45.61 30.86
N VAL A 144 -16.10 44.59 30.42
CA VAL A 144 -15.09 44.73 29.36
C VAL A 144 -15.61 44.17 28.04
N GLN A 145 -16.09 45.06 27.17
CA GLN A 145 -16.66 44.71 25.87
C GLN A 145 -15.66 44.75 24.70
N HIS A 146 -14.43 45.21 24.95
CA HIS A 146 -13.38 45.22 23.93
C HIS A 146 -12.89 43.79 23.65
N PRO A 147 -12.93 43.28 22.40
CA PRO A 147 -12.61 41.88 22.08
C PRO A 147 -11.27 41.38 22.61
N LEU A 148 -10.16 42.04 22.27
CA LEU A 148 -8.82 41.57 22.65
C LEU A 148 -8.66 41.51 24.18
N ARG A 149 -8.88 42.64 24.85
CA ARG A 149 -8.80 42.79 26.32
C ARG A 149 -9.74 41.85 27.05
N GLY A 150 -10.99 41.74 26.59
CA GLY A 150 -12.00 40.88 27.20
C GLY A 150 -11.68 39.40 27.05
N LEU A 151 -11.17 38.97 25.89
CA LEU A 151 -10.73 37.59 25.67
C LEU A 151 -9.59 37.20 26.62
N PHE A 152 -8.55 38.04 26.72
CA PHE A 152 -7.42 37.75 27.63
C PHE A 152 -7.79 37.84 29.10
N LEU A 153 -8.66 38.78 29.48
CA LEU A 153 -9.18 38.87 30.85
C LEU A 153 -9.99 37.63 31.23
N ARG A 154 -10.89 37.17 30.35
CA ARG A 154 -11.70 35.96 30.58
C ARG A 154 -10.86 34.69 30.54
N HIS A 155 -9.83 34.63 29.69
CA HIS A 155 -8.85 33.55 29.72
C HIS A 155 -8.04 33.55 31.03
N PHE A 156 -7.68 34.72 31.54
CA PHE A 156 -7.03 34.86 32.85
C PHE A 156 -7.95 34.39 33.98
N LEU A 157 -9.21 34.82 33.98
CA LEU A 157 -10.24 34.35 34.92
C LEU A 157 -10.31 32.82 34.92
N LEU A 158 -10.43 32.20 33.76
CA LEU A 158 -10.47 30.74 33.59
C LEU A 158 -9.19 30.04 34.11
N THR A 159 -8.04 30.71 34.01
CA THR A 159 -6.76 30.16 34.47
C THR A 159 -6.62 30.23 35.99
N GLN A 160 -7.07 31.33 36.61
CA GLN A 160 -7.01 31.52 38.06
C GLN A 160 -8.04 30.67 38.80
N THR A 161 -9.25 30.49 38.25
CA THR A 161 -10.30 29.69 38.90
C THR A 161 -10.10 28.18 38.74
N ARG A 162 -9.10 27.73 37.96
CA ARG A 162 -8.85 26.31 37.67
C ARG A 162 -8.76 25.43 38.92
N ARG A 163 -8.09 25.90 39.97
CA ARG A 163 -7.78 25.09 41.16
C ARG A 163 -8.93 25.01 42.16
N GLY A 164 -9.80 26.02 42.21
CA GLY A 164 -10.96 26.01 43.11
C GLY A 164 -12.27 25.56 42.47
N LEU A 165 -12.34 25.46 41.13
CA LEU A 165 -13.50 24.87 40.44
C LEU A 165 -13.59 23.33 40.57
N VAL A 166 -12.49 22.67 40.97
CA VAL A 166 -12.43 21.20 41.11
C VAL A 166 -11.89 20.86 42.50
N GLN A 167 -12.74 20.97 43.51
CA GLN A 167 -12.49 20.38 44.83
C GLN A 167 -13.68 19.52 45.24
N LEU A 168 -13.64 18.25 44.85
CA LEU A 168 -14.40 17.20 45.49
C LEU A 168 -13.41 16.39 46.34
N THR A 169 -13.34 16.72 47.62
CA THR A 169 -13.00 15.71 48.62
C THR A 169 -14.32 15.28 49.25
N ASP A 170 -14.61 13.99 49.13
CA ASP A 170 -15.63 13.25 49.87
C ASP A 170 -15.45 13.47 51.38
N ASN A 171 -16.02 14.55 51.92
CA ASN A 171 -16.24 14.66 53.36
C ASN A 171 -17.74 14.64 53.59
N LYS A 172 -18.26 13.43 53.77
CA LYS A 172 -19.58 13.14 54.36
C LYS A 172 -19.58 13.53 55.84
N ASN A 173 -19.51 14.82 56.14
CA ASN A 173 -19.85 15.35 57.47
C ASN A 173 -20.97 16.38 57.28
N ASP A 174 -22.17 16.00 57.69
CA ASP A 174 -23.46 16.60 57.34
C ASP A 174 -23.83 17.91 58.10
N ASP A 175 -22.90 18.59 58.80
CA ASP A 175 -23.26 19.72 59.68
C ASP A 175 -22.58 21.08 59.37
N GLU A 176 -21.81 21.21 58.30
CA GLU A 176 -21.29 22.52 57.85
C GLU A 176 -21.98 22.96 56.54
N LYS A 177 -22.48 24.21 56.51
CA LYS A 177 -23.16 24.81 55.34
C LYS A 177 -22.41 24.47 54.05
N PRO A 178 -23.08 24.06 52.95
CA PRO A 178 -22.40 23.59 51.75
C PRO A 178 -21.60 24.73 51.13
N THR A 179 -20.32 24.82 51.52
CA THR A 179 -19.38 25.86 51.09
C THR A 179 -18.69 25.47 49.78
N LYS A 180 -18.96 24.26 49.28
CA LYS A 180 -18.28 23.64 48.14
C LYS A 180 -19.09 23.81 46.84
N CYS A 181 -18.38 24.16 45.76
CA CYS A 181 -18.91 24.37 44.42
C CYS A 181 -19.43 23.05 43.82
N THR A 182 -20.69 22.99 43.38
CA THR A 182 -21.23 21.82 42.67
C THR A 182 -20.83 21.86 41.19
N ILE A 183 -20.80 20.71 40.52
CA ILE A 183 -20.58 20.63 39.06
C ILE A 183 -21.56 21.53 38.29
N THR A 184 -22.80 21.62 38.76
CA THR A 184 -23.81 22.50 38.16
C THR A 184 -23.41 23.97 38.24
N ASP A 185 -22.85 24.41 39.37
CA ASP A 185 -22.36 25.78 39.56
C ASP A 185 -21.13 26.06 38.68
N ALA A 186 -20.24 25.06 38.56
CA ALA A 186 -19.10 25.15 37.65
C ALA A 186 -19.54 25.26 36.17
N LEU A 187 -20.58 24.53 35.76
CA LEU A 187 -21.16 24.65 34.42
C LEU A 187 -21.85 26.01 34.21
N ASP A 188 -22.58 26.50 35.21
CA ASP A 188 -23.25 27.81 35.19
C ASP A 188 -22.23 28.97 35.14
N PHE A 189 -20.98 28.73 35.52
CA PHE A 189 -19.87 29.65 35.31
C PHE A 189 -19.19 29.50 33.94
N LEU A 190 -18.82 28.27 33.55
CA LEU A 190 -18.02 27.99 32.36
C LEU A 190 -18.79 28.26 31.06
N ILE A 191 -20.07 27.89 30.99
CA ILE A 191 -20.88 28.05 29.78
C ILE A 191 -21.09 29.54 29.44
N PRO A 192 -21.52 30.43 30.36
CA PRO A 192 -21.61 31.85 30.05
C PRO A 192 -20.27 32.50 29.76
N ASN A 193 -19.17 32.05 30.39
CA ASN A 193 -17.85 32.55 30.04
C ASN A 193 -17.46 32.19 28.60
N PHE A 194 -17.73 30.96 28.18
CA PHE A 194 -17.57 30.50 26.80
C PHE A 194 -18.43 31.32 25.83
N ILE A 195 -19.71 31.52 26.14
CA ILE A 195 -20.65 32.33 25.34
C ILE A 195 -20.09 33.73 25.10
N GLU A 196 -19.68 34.40 26.17
CA GLU A 196 -19.16 35.77 26.07
C GLU A 196 -17.81 35.83 25.33
N MET A 197 -16.92 34.86 25.54
CA MET A 197 -15.67 34.77 24.76
C MET A 197 -15.95 34.54 23.27
N ASN A 198 -16.91 33.68 22.92
CA ASN A 198 -17.30 33.47 21.53
C ASN A 198 -17.87 34.76 20.92
N LYS A 199 -18.76 35.46 21.63
CA LYS A 199 -19.30 36.76 21.18
C LYS A 199 -18.21 37.81 20.96
N LEU A 200 -17.25 37.92 21.87
CA LEU A 200 -16.11 38.84 21.73
C LEU A 200 -15.26 38.48 20.51
N TRP A 201 -15.01 37.19 20.28
CA TRP A 201 -14.23 36.73 19.15
C TRP A 201 -14.92 36.94 17.80
N VAL A 202 -16.22 36.72 17.71
CA VAL A 202 -17.02 37.04 16.52
C VAL A 202 -17.08 38.56 16.31
N ARG A 203 -17.24 39.34 17.38
CA ARG A 203 -17.21 40.82 17.31
C ARG A 203 -15.92 41.36 16.70
N MET A 204 -14.79 40.68 16.94
CA MET A 204 -13.49 41.06 16.36
C MET A 204 -13.52 41.08 14.83
N GLN A 205 -14.38 40.29 14.18
CA GLN A 205 -14.55 40.28 12.72
C GLN A 205 -15.00 41.64 12.17
N HIS A 206 -15.85 42.33 12.93
CA HIS A 206 -16.53 43.56 12.53
C HIS A 206 -15.82 44.83 13.01
N LEU A 207 -14.74 44.70 13.79
CA LEU A 207 -13.96 45.85 14.24
C LEU A 207 -13.01 46.35 13.15
N GLY A 208 -13.08 47.64 12.85
CA GLY A 208 -12.15 48.30 11.92
C GLY A 208 -12.56 48.27 10.45
N PRO A 209 -11.74 48.86 9.56
CA PRO A 209 -12.07 49.01 8.15
C PRO A 209 -12.07 47.67 7.40
N ILE A 210 -12.89 47.56 6.34
CA ILE A 210 -13.04 46.33 5.54
C ILE A 210 -11.71 45.88 4.90
N LYS A 211 -10.81 46.82 4.57
CA LYS A 211 -9.50 46.53 3.97
C LYS A 211 -8.62 45.59 4.81
N GLU A 212 -8.80 45.60 6.13
CA GLU A 212 -8.01 44.79 7.06
C GLU A 212 -8.66 43.43 7.37
N TYR A 213 -9.71 43.04 6.63
CA TYR A 213 -10.42 41.78 6.83
C TYR A 213 -9.50 40.56 6.87
N ALA A 214 -8.57 40.44 5.90
CA ALA A 214 -7.65 39.30 5.84
C ALA A 214 -6.70 39.24 7.05
N LYS A 215 -6.20 40.40 7.49
CA LYS A 215 -5.36 40.51 8.68
C LYS A 215 -6.13 40.09 9.94
N ARG A 216 -7.37 40.54 10.08
CA ARG A 216 -8.25 40.13 11.20
C ARG A 216 -8.56 38.65 11.19
N LEU A 217 -8.77 38.05 10.02
CA LEU A 217 -9.00 36.62 9.91
C LEU A 217 -7.80 35.82 10.44
N GLN A 218 -6.58 36.24 10.08
CA GLN A 218 -5.35 35.65 10.60
C GLN A 218 -5.21 35.83 12.12
N GLU A 219 -5.43 37.05 12.60
CA GLU A 219 -5.41 37.37 14.03
C GLU A 219 -6.46 36.55 14.83
N ARG A 220 -7.67 36.38 14.29
CA ARG A 220 -8.72 35.55 14.88
C ARG A 220 -8.34 34.08 14.91
N ASN A 221 -7.68 33.58 13.85
CA ASN A 221 -7.17 32.21 13.78
C ASN A 221 -6.12 31.93 14.85
N GLU A 222 -5.30 32.92 15.22
CA GLU A 222 -4.32 32.77 16.30
C GLU A 222 -4.98 32.73 17.68
N LEU A 223 -6.04 33.52 17.88
CA LEU A 223 -6.74 33.62 19.17
C LEU A 223 -7.75 32.49 19.43
N LYS A 224 -8.09 31.67 18.43
CA LYS A 224 -9.12 30.62 18.54
C LYS A 224 -8.87 29.64 19.70
N VAL A 225 -7.60 29.33 19.97
CA VAL A 225 -7.16 28.44 21.07
C VAL A 225 -7.64 28.91 22.45
N LEU A 226 -7.74 30.23 22.67
CA LEU A 226 -8.20 30.78 23.94
C LEU A 226 -9.65 30.38 24.25
N ILE A 227 -10.48 30.28 23.20
CA ILE A 227 -11.90 29.93 23.32
C ILE A 227 -12.03 28.42 23.51
N GLY A 228 -11.29 27.63 22.73
CA GLY A 228 -11.24 26.17 22.87
C GLY A 228 -10.79 25.73 24.27
N THR A 229 -9.96 26.52 24.95
CA THR A 229 -9.55 26.26 26.34
C THR A 229 -10.75 26.16 27.30
N ASN A 230 -11.85 26.89 27.07
CA ASN A 230 -13.07 26.75 27.88
C ASN A 230 -13.68 25.36 27.74
N LEU A 231 -13.78 24.85 26.51
CA LEU A 231 -14.32 23.51 26.25
C LEU A 231 -13.41 22.43 26.86
N VAL A 232 -12.09 22.63 26.78
CA VAL A 232 -11.12 21.76 27.48
C VAL A 232 -11.38 21.75 28.99
N ARG A 233 -11.67 22.90 29.61
CA ARG A 233 -12.03 22.94 31.03
C ARG A 233 -13.31 22.17 31.34
N ILE A 234 -14.33 22.28 30.48
CA ILE A 234 -15.58 21.53 30.65
C ILE A 234 -15.32 20.01 30.56
N SER A 235 -14.45 19.57 29.65
CA SER A 235 -14.09 18.14 29.54
C SER A 235 -13.32 17.58 30.73
N GLN A 236 -12.55 18.43 31.42
CA GLN A 236 -11.76 18.05 32.61
C GLN A 236 -12.60 17.86 33.87
N LEU A 237 -13.91 18.10 33.82
CA LEU A 237 -14.81 17.84 34.94
C LEU A 237 -15.04 16.32 35.06
N ASN A 238 -14.37 15.71 36.06
CA ASN A 238 -14.30 14.25 36.26
C ASN A 238 -15.68 13.54 36.38
N GLU A 239 -16.73 14.25 36.81
CA GLU A 239 -18.07 13.71 37.02
C GLU A 239 -19.11 14.26 36.02
N LEU A 240 -18.69 14.63 34.81
CA LEU A 240 -19.67 15.01 33.79
C LEU A 240 -20.43 13.76 33.29
N THR A 241 -21.54 13.44 33.95
CA THR A 241 -22.49 12.37 33.57
C THR A 241 -22.99 12.58 32.15
N LEU A 242 -23.25 11.48 31.44
CA LEU A 242 -23.78 11.48 30.07
C LEU A 242 -25.06 12.32 29.96
N ASP A 243 -25.97 12.19 30.93
CA ASP A 243 -27.24 12.94 30.94
C ASP A 243 -27.04 14.46 31.04
N LEU A 244 -26.10 14.90 31.88
CA LEU A 244 -25.77 16.33 32.01
C LEU A 244 -25.12 16.86 30.72
N TYR A 245 -24.28 16.05 30.09
CA TYR A 245 -23.67 16.41 28.82
C TYR A 245 -24.71 16.53 27.70
N ARG A 246 -25.55 15.50 27.53
CA ARG A 246 -26.58 15.42 26.48
C ARG A 246 -27.66 16.49 26.63
N ASN A 247 -28.11 16.76 27.86
CA ASN A 247 -29.28 17.61 28.09
C ASN A 247 -28.93 19.07 28.38
N LYS A 248 -27.76 19.38 28.98
CA LYS A 248 -27.41 20.74 29.40
C LYS A 248 -26.20 21.31 28.64
N VAL A 249 -25.08 20.59 28.62
CA VAL A 249 -23.81 21.15 28.11
C VAL A 249 -23.79 21.23 26.58
N LEU A 250 -24.02 20.11 25.90
CA LEU A 250 -23.92 20.03 24.45
C LEU A 250 -24.96 20.94 23.75
N PRO A 251 -26.25 20.96 24.15
CA PRO A 251 -27.23 21.86 23.54
C PRO A 251 -26.86 23.33 23.71
N ALA A 252 -26.37 23.75 24.89
CA ALA A 252 -25.98 25.14 25.13
C ALA A 252 -24.78 25.57 24.26
N ILE A 253 -23.81 24.68 24.03
CA ILE A 253 -22.68 24.97 23.14
C ILE A 253 -23.15 25.02 21.67
N ILE A 254 -23.98 24.06 21.25
CA ILE A 254 -24.50 23.96 19.89
C ILE A 254 -25.37 25.16 19.51
N GLU A 255 -26.24 25.60 20.42
CA GLU A 255 -27.07 26.79 20.22
C GLU A 255 -26.19 27.99 19.85
N GLN A 256 -25.09 28.20 20.57
CA GLN A 256 -24.14 29.28 20.28
C GLN A 256 -23.40 29.12 18.96
N ILE A 257 -23.08 27.89 18.56
CA ILE A 257 -22.47 27.61 17.25
C ILE A 257 -23.44 27.95 16.13
N VAL A 258 -24.72 27.61 16.27
CA VAL A 258 -25.74 27.94 15.26
C VAL A 258 -26.02 29.45 15.22
N GLU A 259 -26.10 30.09 16.38
CA GLU A 259 -26.37 31.53 16.50
C GLU A 259 -25.23 32.42 15.99
N CYS A 260 -23.96 31.99 16.10
CA CYS A 260 -22.83 32.85 15.78
C CYS A 260 -22.75 33.23 14.28
N ARG A 261 -23.30 32.40 13.38
CA ARG A 261 -23.33 32.59 11.92
C ARG A 261 -22.00 33.00 11.27
N ASP A 262 -20.88 32.71 11.92
CA ASP A 262 -19.53 32.98 11.43
C ASP A 262 -18.84 31.65 11.06
N ALA A 263 -18.43 31.51 9.80
CA ALA A 263 -17.93 30.24 9.27
C ALA A 263 -16.68 29.75 10.00
N LEU A 264 -15.73 30.65 10.29
CA LEU A 264 -14.48 30.31 10.97
C LEU A 264 -14.73 29.84 12.41
N ALA A 265 -15.64 30.50 13.13
CA ALA A 265 -16.01 30.08 14.47
C ALA A 265 -16.74 28.74 14.48
N GLN A 266 -17.69 28.54 13.56
CA GLN A 266 -18.44 27.28 13.44
C GLN A 266 -17.52 26.10 13.13
N GLU A 267 -16.61 26.25 12.17
CA GLU A 267 -15.67 25.21 11.79
C GLU A 267 -14.78 24.80 12.97
N TYR A 268 -14.13 25.78 13.60
CA TYR A 268 -13.23 25.52 14.71
C TYR A 268 -13.96 24.93 15.93
N LEU A 269 -15.10 25.48 16.34
CA LEU A 269 -15.80 25.02 17.54
C LEU A 269 -16.34 23.60 17.38
N MET A 270 -16.84 23.23 16.20
CA MET A 270 -17.28 21.86 15.93
C MET A 270 -16.10 20.88 15.96
N GLU A 271 -14.96 21.27 15.38
CA GLU A 271 -13.74 20.45 15.41
C GLU A 271 -13.20 20.29 16.85
N VAL A 272 -13.27 21.34 17.67
CA VAL A 272 -12.90 21.27 19.10
C VAL A 272 -13.84 20.38 19.89
N ILE A 273 -15.16 20.42 19.64
CA ILE A 273 -16.10 19.48 20.29
C ILE A 273 -15.69 18.05 19.96
N CYS A 274 -15.42 17.76 18.68
CA CYS A 274 -14.95 16.46 18.24
C CYS A 274 -13.61 16.06 18.88
N GLN A 275 -12.69 17.00 19.14
CA GLN A 275 -11.36 16.71 19.72
C GLN A 275 -11.34 16.58 21.24
N VAL A 276 -12.13 17.38 21.95
CA VAL A 276 -11.98 17.59 23.40
C VAL A 276 -12.80 16.63 24.24
N PHE A 277 -14.00 16.26 23.78
CA PHE A 277 -14.86 15.36 24.54
C PHE A 277 -14.48 13.88 24.29
N PRO A 278 -14.73 12.99 25.26
CA PRO A 278 -14.43 11.57 25.12
C PRO A 278 -15.39 10.84 24.19
N ASP A 279 -14.93 9.75 23.58
CA ASP A 279 -15.64 9.00 22.54
C ASP A 279 -16.95 8.39 23.05
N SER A 280 -16.96 7.90 24.30
CA SER A 280 -18.16 7.36 24.96
C SER A 280 -19.32 8.36 24.94
N LYS A 281 -19.07 9.65 25.14
CA LYS A 281 -20.10 10.70 25.08
C LYS A 281 -20.53 11.00 23.65
N HIS A 282 -19.60 10.90 22.71
CA HIS A 282 -19.89 11.10 21.29
C HIS A 282 -20.83 10.04 20.75
N LEU A 283 -20.65 8.76 21.08
CA LEU A 283 -21.52 7.67 20.60
C LEU A 283 -23.00 7.96 20.87
N HIS A 284 -23.33 8.44 22.07
CA HIS A 284 -24.72 8.75 22.47
C HIS A 284 -25.25 10.12 22.01
N THR A 285 -24.43 10.96 21.35
CA THR A 285 -24.81 12.31 20.93
C THR A 285 -24.55 12.59 19.44
N LEU A 286 -24.29 11.55 18.65
CA LEU A 286 -24.08 11.67 17.20
C LEU A 286 -25.27 12.29 16.48
N ASP A 287 -26.48 11.91 16.89
CA ASP A 287 -27.74 12.45 16.39
C ASP A 287 -27.78 13.99 16.50
N ILE A 288 -27.46 14.51 17.69
CA ILE A 288 -27.45 15.96 17.95
C ILE A 288 -26.32 16.64 17.16
N TYR A 289 -25.15 16.00 17.09
CA TYR A 289 -23.98 16.53 16.38
C TYR A 289 -24.23 16.66 14.86
N PHE A 290 -24.69 15.60 14.19
CA PHE A 290 -24.94 15.64 12.74
C PHE A 290 -26.13 16.53 12.38
N ASN A 291 -27.20 16.54 13.18
CA ASN A 291 -28.31 17.48 12.99
C ASN A 291 -27.87 18.94 13.10
N THR A 292 -26.80 19.21 13.85
CA THR A 292 -26.20 20.54 13.95
C THR A 292 -25.42 20.91 12.70
N LEU A 293 -24.69 19.97 12.08
CA LEU A 293 -23.97 20.20 10.82
C LEU A 293 -24.89 20.67 9.68
N LEU A 294 -26.14 20.19 9.67
CA LEU A 294 -27.16 20.63 8.72
C LEU A 294 -27.54 22.12 8.90
N LYS A 295 -27.45 22.65 10.12
CA LYS A 295 -27.81 24.04 10.46
C LYS A 295 -26.69 25.05 10.27
N LEU A 296 -25.46 24.60 9.95
CA LEU A 296 -24.31 25.49 9.80
C LEU A 296 -24.40 26.39 8.55
N SER A 297 -23.59 27.45 8.52
CA SER A 297 -23.49 28.30 7.34
C SER A 297 -22.85 27.55 6.14
N PRO A 298 -23.18 27.90 4.89
CA PRO A 298 -22.71 27.17 3.70
C PRO A 298 -21.19 27.27 3.48
N ASN A 299 -20.55 28.33 3.97
CA ASN A 299 -19.10 28.53 3.82
C ASN A 299 -18.25 27.65 4.74
N VAL A 300 -18.86 26.84 5.62
CA VAL A 300 -18.15 25.95 6.53
C VAL A 300 -17.74 24.67 5.79
N ASN A 301 -16.50 24.22 6.01
CA ASN A 301 -16.04 22.93 5.50
C ASN A 301 -16.61 21.76 6.32
N VAL A 302 -17.87 21.41 6.06
CA VAL A 302 -18.59 20.33 6.75
C VAL A 302 -17.96 18.95 6.50
N THR A 303 -17.32 18.77 5.35
CA THR A 303 -16.65 17.53 4.95
C THR A 303 -15.57 17.13 5.94
N GLN A 304 -14.65 18.05 6.25
CA GLN A 304 -13.54 17.79 7.18
C GLN A 304 -14.04 17.48 8.60
N ILE A 305 -15.10 18.17 9.03
CA ILE A 305 -15.74 17.95 10.34
C ILE A 305 -16.41 16.56 10.41
N THR A 306 -17.03 16.13 9.30
CA THR A 306 -17.66 14.82 9.20
C THR A 306 -16.62 13.69 9.18
N VAL A 307 -15.58 13.84 8.35
CA VAL A 307 -14.48 12.88 8.22
C VAL A 307 -13.74 12.72 9.55
N SER A 308 -13.37 13.82 10.21
CA SER A 308 -12.68 13.76 11.52
C SER A 308 -13.49 13.01 12.58
N MET A 309 -14.82 13.16 12.58
CA MET A 309 -15.69 12.44 13.50
C MET A 309 -15.76 10.94 13.20
N ILE A 310 -15.87 10.56 11.92
CA ILE A 310 -15.91 9.16 11.50
C ILE A 310 -14.57 8.47 11.77
N ASP A 311 -13.45 9.11 11.40
CA ASP A 311 -12.11 8.57 11.59
C ASP A 311 -11.78 8.41 13.08
N ARG A 312 -12.24 9.35 13.92
CA ARG A 312 -12.08 9.27 15.37
C ARG A 312 -12.82 8.07 15.97
N ILE A 313 -14.07 7.84 15.57
CA ILE A 313 -14.84 6.68 16.05
C ILE A 313 -14.27 5.38 15.50
N THR A 314 -13.82 5.36 14.24
CA THR A 314 -13.12 4.21 13.66
C THR A 314 -11.86 3.87 14.47
N SER A 315 -11.05 4.88 14.82
CA SER A 315 -9.86 4.72 15.65
C SER A 315 -10.19 4.25 17.06
N TYR A 316 -11.30 4.71 17.63
CA TYR A 316 -11.77 4.26 18.95
C TYR A 316 -12.14 2.78 18.93
N VAL A 317 -12.91 2.33 17.93
CA VAL A 317 -13.28 0.92 17.78
C VAL A 317 -12.03 0.04 17.63
N GLN A 318 -11.05 0.46 16.83
CA GLN A 318 -9.78 -0.27 16.68
C GLN A 318 -9.03 -0.38 18.02
N ARG A 319 -8.85 0.73 18.74
CA ARG A 319 -8.13 0.73 20.03
C ARG A 319 -8.80 -0.14 21.09
N GLU A 320 -10.12 -0.07 21.20
CA GLU A 320 -10.87 -0.87 22.16
C GLU A 320 -10.87 -2.34 21.77
N ALA A 321 -10.96 -2.67 20.47
CA ALA A 321 -10.83 -4.04 19.99
C ALA A 321 -9.43 -4.62 20.29
N ASP A 322 -8.37 -3.85 20.09
CA ASP A 322 -6.99 -4.24 20.42
C ASP A 322 -6.85 -4.49 21.94
N ASN A 323 -7.33 -3.56 22.78
CA ASN A 323 -7.32 -3.72 24.24
C ASN A 323 -8.10 -4.97 24.70
N LEU A 324 -9.24 -5.27 24.07
CA LEU A 324 -10.05 -6.45 24.36
C LEU A 324 -9.33 -7.73 23.92
N SER A 325 -8.64 -7.73 22.79
CA SER A 325 -7.83 -8.88 22.34
C SER A 325 -6.64 -9.17 23.28
N ASP A 326 -5.97 -8.12 23.78
CA ASP A 326 -4.88 -8.24 24.75
C ASP A 326 -5.39 -8.78 26.09
N THR A 327 -6.55 -8.30 26.55
CA THR A 327 -7.16 -8.81 27.79
C THR A 327 -7.70 -10.23 27.65
N GLU A 328 -8.24 -10.63 26.49
CA GLU A 328 -8.63 -12.02 26.22
C GLU A 328 -7.41 -12.96 26.18
N SER A 329 -6.26 -12.50 25.68
CA SER A 329 -5.00 -13.27 25.74
C SER A 329 -4.52 -13.48 27.19
N ILE A 330 -4.73 -12.50 28.07
CA ILE A 330 -4.42 -12.58 29.52
C ILE A 330 -5.46 -13.44 30.25
N ILE A 331 -6.75 -13.36 29.88
CA ILE A 331 -7.83 -14.15 30.49
C ILE A 331 -7.75 -15.61 30.05
N SER A 332 -7.36 -15.91 28.82
CA SER A 332 -7.12 -17.28 28.34
C SER A 332 -5.91 -17.91 29.04
N THR A 333 -4.80 -17.18 29.19
CA THR A 333 -3.64 -17.63 29.99
C THR A 333 -3.95 -17.76 31.48
N LEU A 334 -4.87 -16.97 32.05
CA LEU A 334 -5.35 -17.14 33.43
C LEU A 334 -6.34 -18.31 33.57
N LYS A 335 -7.22 -18.55 32.59
CA LYS A 335 -8.18 -19.66 32.58
C LYS A 335 -7.52 -21.02 32.39
N GLU A 336 -6.37 -21.10 31.73
CA GLU A 336 -5.54 -22.33 31.68
C GLU A 336 -5.06 -22.77 33.09
N THR A 337 -5.14 -21.90 34.10
CA THR A 337 -4.82 -22.23 35.50
C THR A 337 -6.00 -22.83 36.29
N SER A 338 -7.21 -22.85 35.73
CA SER A 338 -8.42 -23.37 36.38
C SER A 338 -9.10 -24.41 35.50
N LEU A 339 -8.81 -25.68 35.78
CA LEU A 339 -9.42 -26.86 35.17
C LEU A 339 -10.92 -26.93 35.49
N GLU A 340 -11.80 -26.50 34.57
CA GLU A 340 -13.11 -27.12 34.35
C GLU A 340 -13.49 -27.06 32.86
N GLU A 341 -13.66 -28.24 32.26
CA GLU A 341 -14.07 -28.45 30.88
C GLU A 341 -15.56 -28.15 30.69
N SER A 342 -15.89 -27.29 29.72
CA SER A 342 -17.21 -27.25 29.10
C SER A 342 -17.06 -27.01 27.58
N PRO A 343 -18.02 -27.48 26.76
CA PRO A 343 -17.77 -27.84 25.37
C PRO A 343 -17.60 -26.62 24.47
N LYS A 344 -16.70 -26.75 23.49
CA LYS A 344 -16.43 -25.78 22.43
C LYS A 344 -17.69 -25.54 21.59
N THR A 345 -18.42 -24.47 21.89
CA THR A 345 -19.22 -23.76 20.89
C THR A 345 -18.24 -22.86 20.14
N GLU A 346 -18.16 -23.02 18.82
CA GLU A 346 -17.32 -22.20 17.93
C GLU A 346 -17.55 -20.70 18.25
N PRO A 347 -16.50 -19.88 18.43
CA PRO A 347 -16.68 -18.45 18.52
C PRO A 347 -17.10 -17.97 17.12
N ALA A 348 -18.39 -17.69 16.93
CA ALA A 348 -18.82 -16.87 15.81
C ALA A 348 -17.96 -15.60 15.83
N LEU A 349 -17.26 -15.30 14.74
CA LEU A 349 -16.44 -14.09 14.61
C LEU A 349 -17.29 -12.86 14.96
N THR A 350 -17.22 -12.39 16.20
CA THR A 350 -17.84 -11.14 16.62
C THR A 350 -17.00 -10.01 16.05
N SER A 351 -17.61 -9.22 15.17
CA SER A 351 -16.95 -8.08 14.54
C SER A 351 -16.39 -7.10 15.60
N PRO A 352 -15.25 -6.43 15.34
CA PRO A 352 -14.65 -5.48 16.28
C PRO A 352 -15.64 -4.40 16.76
N GLY A 353 -16.51 -3.94 15.86
CA GLY A 353 -17.57 -2.98 16.16
C GLY A 353 -18.65 -3.53 17.08
N ALA A 354 -19.07 -4.79 16.93
CA ALA A 354 -20.08 -5.42 17.77
C ALA A 354 -19.58 -5.69 19.21
N LEU A 355 -18.27 -5.73 19.42
CA LEU A 355 -17.65 -5.92 20.73
C LEU A 355 -17.61 -4.61 21.55
N VAL A 356 -17.39 -3.48 20.88
CA VAL A 356 -17.13 -2.17 21.50
C VAL A 356 -18.38 -1.29 21.56
N ILE A 357 -19.24 -1.37 20.54
CA ILE A 357 -20.42 -0.51 20.42
C ILE A 357 -21.63 -1.25 20.99
N PRO A 358 -22.38 -0.65 21.94
CA PRO A 358 -23.64 -1.23 22.39
C PRO A 358 -24.61 -1.42 21.24
N ALA A 359 -25.14 -2.65 21.09
CA ALA A 359 -26.07 -3.00 20.01
C ALA A 359 -27.32 -2.10 19.94
N GLU A 360 -27.68 -1.48 21.07
CA GLU A 360 -28.81 -0.54 21.17
C GLU A 360 -28.66 0.72 20.29
N LEU A 361 -27.43 1.14 19.95
CA LEU A 361 -27.21 2.41 19.25
C LEU A 361 -27.22 2.31 17.71
N ASN A 362 -27.25 1.11 17.12
CA ASN A 362 -27.16 0.86 15.67
C ASN A 362 -26.43 1.97 14.87
N ILE A 363 -25.18 2.23 15.25
CA ILE A 363 -24.37 3.34 14.73
C ILE A 363 -24.19 3.27 13.20
N PRO A 364 -24.06 2.09 12.56
CA PRO A 364 -23.98 2.00 11.09
C PRO A 364 -25.17 2.67 10.38
N GLU A 365 -26.39 2.42 10.85
CA GLU A 365 -27.60 3.00 10.26
C GLU A 365 -27.74 4.49 10.57
N LEU A 366 -27.33 4.92 11.77
CA LEU A 366 -27.29 6.34 12.13
C LEU A 366 -26.31 7.09 11.23
N PHE A 367 -25.07 6.61 11.06
CA PHE A 367 -24.09 7.27 10.18
C PHE A 367 -24.59 7.31 8.75
N TRP A 368 -25.12 6.21 8.21
CA TRP A 368 -25.66 6.19 6.85
C TRP A 368 -26.72 7.26 6.65
N THR A 369 -27.73 7.30 7.52
CA THR A 369 -28.84 8.25 7.44
C THR A 369 -28.38 9.70 7.55
N HIS A 370 -27.53 9.99 8.53
CA HIS A 370 -27.09 11.36 8.80
C HIS A 370 -26.07 11.87 7.77
N VAL A 371 -25.13 11.04 7.32
CA VAL A 371 -24.16 11.44 6.29
C VAL A 371 -24.88 11.70 4.96
N ILE A 372 -25.84 10.88 4.57
CA ILE A 372 -26.63 11.13 3.36
C ILE A 372 -27.50 12.38 3.51
N ALA A 373 -28.06 12.64 4.69
CA ALA A 373 -28.76 13.89 4.95
C ALA A 373 -27.83 15.11 4.77
N VAL A 374 -26.59 15.02 5.23
CA VAL A 374 -25.58 16.08 5.04
C VAL A 374 -25.22 16.26 3.57
N LEU A 375 -24.99 15.17 2.84
CA LEU A 375 -24.63 15.21 1.42
C LEU A 375 -25.78 15.73 0.54
N SER A 376 -27.02 15.32 0.82
CA SER A 376 -28.20 15.71 0.04
C SER A 376 -28.63 17.16 0.26
N GLN A 377 -28.52 17.68 1.49
CA GLN A 377 -28.91 19.06 1.79
C GLN A 377 -27.85 20.10 1.34
N ARG A 378 -26.61 19.67 1.07
CA ARG A 378 -25.50 20.55 0.66
C ARG A 378 -25.15 20.30 -0.81
N SER A 379 -25.95 20.86 -1.71
CA SER A 379 -25.73 20.78 -3.17
C SER A 379 -24.48 21.53 -3.68
N GLU A 380 -23.82 22.31 -2.83
CA GLU A 380 -22.62 23.09 -3.17
C GLU A 380 -21.30 22.33 -2.93
N LEU A 381 -21.35 21.10 -2.41
CA LEU A 381 -20.15 20.30 -2.14
C LEU A 381 -19.46 19.88 -3.44
N SER A 382 -18.14 20.04 -3.48
CA SER A 382 -17.32 19.49 -4.55
C SER A 382 -17.38 17.95 -4.55
N LEU A 383 -17.33 17.36 -5.73
CA LEU A 383 -17.29 15.90 -5.90
C LEU A 383 -16.17 15.25 -5.08
N GLU A 384 -15.03 15.93 -5.01
CA GLU A 384 -13.84 15.50 -4.27
C GLU A 384 -14.13 15.31 -2.77
N ASN A 385 -14.94 16.19 -2.19
CA ASN A 385 -15.34 16.15 -0.78
C ASN A 385 -16.37 15.06 -0.51
N VAL A 386 -17.30 14.84 -1.46
CA VAL A 386 -18.26 13.74 -1.39
C VAL A 386 -17.52 12.40 -1.38
N VAL A 387 -16.59 12.19 -2.33
CA VAL A 387 -15.79 10.94 -2.40
C VAL A 387 -14.97 10.73 -1.13
N GLN A 388 -14.40 11.79 -0.54
CA GLN A 388 -13.65 11.67 0.72
C GLN A 388 -14.53 11.23 1.88
N THR A 389 -15.73 11.80 2.01
CA THR A 389 -16.68 11.41 3.06
C THR A 389 -17.14 9.97 2.89
N LEU A 390 -17.37 9.54 1.64
CA LEU A 390 -17.70 8.14 1.33
C LEU A 390 -16.52 7.19 1.62
N THR A 391 -15.29 7.64 1.38
CA THR A 391 -14.07 6.86 1.68
C THR A 391 -13.92 6.64 3.18
N SER A 392 -14.12 7.66 4.02
CA SER A 392 -14.08 7.50 5.49
C SER A 392 -15.23 6.63 5.99
N LEU A 393 -16.44 6.79 5.41
CA LEU A 393 -17.59 5.95 5.75
C LEU A 393 -17.37 4.48 5.37
N LEU A 394 -16.81 4.21 4.19
CA LEU A 394 -16.45 2.86 3.76
C LEU A 394 -15.37 2.25 4.67
N THR A 395 -14.37 3.06 5.06
CA THR A 395 -13.34 2.63 6.01
C THR A 395 -13.97 2.22 7.34
N PHE A 396 -14.91 3.02 7.87
CA PHE A 396 -15.64 2.67 9.08
C PHE A 396 -16.38 1.33 8.95
N PHE A 397 -17.13 1.11 7.86
CA PHE A 397 -17.87 -0.14 7.67
C PHE A 397 -16.95 -1.36 7.55
N LEU A 398 -15.89 -1.28 6.73
CA LEU A 398 -14.98 -2.41 6.51
C LEU A 398 -14.15 -2.76 7.75
N VAL A 399 -13.67 -1.75 8.49
CA VAL A 399 -12.85 -1.94 9.68
C VAL A 399 -13.69 -2.38 10.88
N CYS A 400 -14.83 -1.71 11.12
CA CYS A 400 -15.62 -1.96 12.32
C CYS A 400 -16.54 -3.19 12.15
N TYR A 401 -17.04 -3.43 10.93
CA TYR A 401 -18.02 -4.50 10.64
C TYR A 401 -17.60 -5.33 9.43
N PRO A 402 -16.46 -6.05 9.49
CA PRO A 402 -15.95 -6.84 8.36
C PRO A 402 -16.92 -7.96 7.90
N GLY A 403 -17.81 -8.43 8.78
CA GLY A 403 -18.81 -9.45 8.45
C GLY A 403 -20.09 -8.92 7.77
N GLU A 404 -20.37 -7.62 7.83
CA GLU A 404 -21.62 -7.03 7.32
C GLU A 404 -21.37 -6.23 6.03
N LEU A 405 -21.14 -6.96 4.94
CA LEU A 405 -20.84 -6.38 3.62
C LEU A 405 -22.01 -5.57 3.02
N ASN A 406 -23.23 -5.74 3.53
CA ASN A 406 -24.43 -5.01 3.08
C ASN A 406 -24.27 -3.48 3.20
N TYR A 407 -23.61 -3.00 4.25
CA TYR A 407 -23.41 -1.55 4.44
C TYR A 407 -22.35 -1.00 3.49
N ALA A 408 -21.30 -1.76 3.21
CA ALA A 408 -20.30 -1.41 2.20
C ALA A 408 -20.94 -1.37 0.79
N ASP A 409 -21.80 -2.34 0.46
CA ASP A 409 -22.49 -2.37 -0.83
C ASP A 409 -23.42 -1.16 -1.03
N ARG A 410 -24.10 -0.69 0.03
CA ARG A 410 -24.91 0.54 -0.02
C ARG A 410 -24.08 1.76 -0.43
N VAL A 411 -22.82 1.87 0.02
CA VAL A 411 -21.92 2.96 -0.41
C VAL A 411 -21.71 2.90 -1.92
N PHE A 412 -21.45 1.72 -2.49
CA PHE A 412 -21.30 1.52 -3.93
C PHE A 412 -22.60 1.74 -4.70
N GLN A 413 -23.74 1.37 -4.13
CA GLN A 413 -25.06 1.68 -4.70
C GLN A 413 -25.26 3.21 -4.77
N TYR A 414 -24.97 3.94 -3.70
CA TYR A 414 -25.06 5.40 -3.70
C TYR A 414 -24.11 6.05 -4.71
N ILE A 415 -22.90 5.51 -4.85
CA ILE A 415 -21.96 5.93 -5.90
C ILE A 415 -22.58 5.69 -7.30
N THR A 416 -23.22 4.55 -7.52
CA THR A 416 -23.90 4.26 -8.79
C THR A 416 -25.02 5.27 -9.06
N GLU A 417 -25.85 5.51 -8.05
CA GLU A 417 -26.99 6.42 -8.19
C GLU A 417 -26.59 7.89 -8.37
N GLN A 418 -25.51 8.35 -7.71
CA GLN A 418 -25.10 9.76 -7.73
C GLN A 418 -24.01 10.08 -8.76
N LEU A 419 -23.05 9.18 -9.00
CA LEU A 419 -21.92 9.42 -9.91
C LEU A 419 -22.20 8.95 -11.34
N ILE A 420 -22.90 7.82 -11.52
CA ILE A 420 -23.08 7.22 -12.85
C ILE A 420 -24.30 7.80 -13.56
N ASN A 421 -25.41 8.03 -12.84
CA ASN A 421 -26.65 8.50 -13.45
C ASN A 421 -26.68 10.01 -13.74
N GLN A 422 -25.74 10.81 -13.21
CA GLN A 422 -25.64 12.24 -13.50
C GLN A 422 -24.62 12.54 -14.61
N PRO A 423 -25.05 12.95 -15.82
CA PRO A 423 -24.15 13.15 -16.96
C PRO A 423 -23.18 14.34 -16.79
N SER A 424 -23.50 15.31 -15.93
CA SER A 424 -22.63 16.45 -15.59
C SER A 424 -21.38 16.03 -14.82
N VAL A 425 -21.43 14.94 -14.06
CA VAL A 425 -20.37 14.49 -13.15
C VAL A 425 -19.30 13.67 -13.89
N GLN A 426 -19.65 13.03 -15.00
CA GLN A 426 -18.73 12.19 -15.79
C GLN A 426 -17.51 12.94 -16.33
N GLN A 427 -17.63 14.26 -16.58
CA GLN A 427 -16.51 15.08 -17.01
C GLN A 427 -15.51 15.35 -15.86
N TYR A 428 -16.00 15.48 -14.62
CA TYR A 428 -15.18 15.68 -13.42
C TYR A 428 -14.53 14.39 -12.91
N LEU A 429 -15.01 13.21 -13.31
CA LEU A 429 -14.34 11.92 -13.04
C LEU A 429 -12.97 11.80 -13.72
N LYS A 430 -12.67 12.65 -14.72
CA LYS A 430 -11.36 12.71 -15.38
C LYS A 430 -10.35 13.56 -14.62
N ASP A 431 -10.76 14.31 -13.60
CA ASP A 431 -9.84 15.12 -12.81
C ASP A 431 -8.90 14.23 -11.99
N LYS A 432 -7.59 14.43 -12.15
CA LYS A 432 -6.54 13.64 -11.50
C LYS A 432 -6.70 13.53 -9.97
N HIS A 433 -7.18 14.59 -9.32
CA HIS A 433 -7.40 14.62 -7.88
C HIS A 433 -8.59 13.74 -7.45
N VAL A 434 -9.70 13.80 -8.19
CA VAL A 434 -10.88 12.95 -7.94
C VAL A 434 -10.52 11.48 -8.20
N GLN A 435 -9.79 11.21 -9.28
CA GLN A 435 -9.28 9.89 -9.62
C GLN A 435 -8.41 9.30 -8.50
N SER A 436 -7.47 10.08 -7.95
CA SER A 436 -6.65 9.62 -6.83
C SER A 436 -7.47 9.24 -5.59
N ARG A 437 -8.53 9.98 -5.29
CA ARG A 437 -9.44 9.67 -4.16
C ARG A 437 -10.34 8.48 -4.46
N LEU A 438 -10.83 8.35 -5.69
CA LEU A 438 -11.59 7.18 -6.13
C LEU A 438 -10.73 5.91 -6.10
N CYS A 439 -9.47 5.98 -6.54
CA CYS A 439 -8.49 4.90 -6.34
C CYS A 439 -8.48 4.46 -4.88
N LYS A 440 -8.29 5.39 -3.93
CA LYS A 440 -8.29 5.06 -2.50
C LYS A 440 -9.59 4.37 -2.07
N LEU A 441 -10.75 4.82 -2.58
CA LEU A 441 -12.03 4.22 -2.25
C LEU A 441 -12.13 2.76 -2.74
N PHE A 442 -11.69 2.46 -3.97
CA PHE A 442 -11.71 1.10 -4.51
C PHE A 442 -10.62 0.20 -3.92
N THR A 443 -9.49 0.77 -3.46
CA THR A 443 -8.40 -0.02 -2.88
C THR A 443 -8.71 -0.46 -1.47
N LEU A 444 -9.54 0.27 -0.73
CA LEU A 444 -9.90 -0.06 0.66
C LEU A 444 -10.50 -1.47 0.82
N PRO A 445 -11.53 -1.90 0.07
CA PRO A 445 -12.01 -3.28 0.14
C PRO A 445 -10.91 -4.32 -0.11
N ILE A 446 -10.05 -4.07 -1.10
CA ILE A 446 -9.02 -5.02 -1.52
C ILE A 446 -7.95 -5.22 -0.43
N THR A 447 -7.53 -4.13 0.24
CA THR A 447 -6.51 -4.20 1.28
C THR A 447 -7.08 -4.74 2.59
N THR A 448 -8.27 -4.29 2.97
CA THR A 448 -8.87 -4.60 4.29
C THR A 448 -9.49 -5.99 4.37
N LEU A 449 -10.08 -6.51 3.29
CA LEU A 449 -10.72 -7.82 3.32
C LEU A 449 -9.69 -8.94 3.23
N SER A 450 -9.92 -10.02 3.99
CA SER A 450 -9.03 -11.19 4.06
C SER A 450 -8.93 -11.94 2.73
N SER A 451 -10.01 -11.94 1.94
CA SER A 451 -10.07 -12.60 0.63
C SER A 451 -10.66 -11.67 -0.44
N PHE A 452 -10.15 -11.77 -1.67
CA PHE A 452 -10.75 -11.08 -2.82
C PHE A 452 -12.17 -11.57 -3.12
N SER A 453 -12.52 -12.80 -2.74
CA SER A 453 -13.88 -13.35 -2.87
C SER A 453 -14.93 -12.51 -2.12
N ALA A 454 -14.57 -11.97 -0.96
CA ALA A 454 -15.45 -11.09 -0.20
C ALA A 454 -15.72 -9.78 -0.96
N CYS A 455 -14.75 -9.25 -1.73
CA CYS A 455 -14.99 -8.11 -2.63
C CYS A 455 -15.93 -8.46 -3.78
N LEU A 456 -15.82 -9.66 -4.34
CA LEU A 456 -16.69 -10.12 -5.43
C LEU A 456 -18.13 -10.36 -4.96
N SER A 457 -18.31 -10.70 -3.69
CA SER A 457 -19.64 -10.81 -3.09
C SER A 457 -20.41 -9.47 -3.06
N LEU A 458 -19.75 -8.33 -3.30
CA LEU A 458 -20.38 -7.01 -3.42
C LEU A 458 -20.96 -6.82 -4.84
N PRO A 459 -22.29 -6.91 -5.01
CA PRO A 459 -22.91 -6.88 -6.34
C PRO A 459 -22.69 -5.55 -7.07
N ASN A 460 -22.60 -4.43 -6.36
CA ASN A 460 -22.46 -3.10 -6.97
C ASN A 460 -21.00 -2.67 -7.19
N TYR A 461 -20.01 -3.45 -6.73
CA TYR A 461 -18.60 -3.09 -6.89
C TYR A 461 -18.15 -3.15 -8.36
N MET A 462 -18.46 -4.25 -9.05
CA MET A 462 -18.05 -4.48 -10.44
C MET A 462 -18.72 -3.53 -11.46
N PRO A 463 -20.04 -3.23 -11.36
CA PRO A 463 -20.67 -2.22 -12.21
C PRO A 463 -20.01 -0.85 -12.08
N VAL A 464 -19.69 -0.42 -10.85
CA VAL A 464 -19.07 0.88 -10.61
C VAL A 464 -17.67 0.95 -11.23
N LEU A 465 -16.89 -0.12 -11.09
CA LEU A 465 -15.54 -0.21 -11.65
C LEU A 465 -15.55 -0.09 -13.18
N LYS A 466 -16.53 -0.68 -13.87
CA LYS A 466 -16.66 -0.60 -15.34
C LYS A 466 -16.89 0.82 -15.85
N CYS A 467 -17.47 1.70 -15.04
CA CYS A 467 -17.74 3.09 -15.42
C CYS A 467 -16.55 4.04 -15.20
N GLN A 468 -15.45 3.58 -14.61
CA GLN A 468 -14.26 4.39 -14.36
C GLN A 468 -13.34 4.51 -15.59
N SER A 469 -12.40 5.46 -15.54
CA SER A 469 -11.37 5.62 -16.57
C SER A 469 -10.41 4.41 -16.64
N ASP A 470 -9.84 4.20 -17.82
CA ASP A 470 -8.95 3.06 -18.10
C ASP A 470 -7.72 3.06 -17.17
N ASP A 471 -7.14 4.23 -16.89
CA ASP A 471 -5.99 4.39 -15.99
C ASP A 471 -6.30 3.97 -14.55
N LEU A 472 -7.51 4.29 -14.07
CA LEU A 472 -7.97 3.87 -12.75
C LEU A 472 -8.18 2.36 -12.68
N ARG A 473 -8.83 1.80 -13.71
CA ARG A 473 -9.08 0.36 -13.80
C ARG A 473 -7.77 -0.43 -13.84
N HIS A 474 -6.78 0.06 -14.59
CA HIS A 474 -5.43 -0.50 -14.62
C HIS A 474 -4.76 -0.47 -13.24
N SER A 475 -4.79 0.70 -12.57
CA SER A 475 -4.19 0.86 -11.24
C SER A 475 -4.84 -0.04 -10.18
N ILE A 476 -6.16 -0.18 -10.22
CA ILE A 476 -6.91 -1.07 -9.32
C ILE A 476 -6.56 -2.54 -9.62
N ALA A 477 -6.55 -2.94 -10.90
CA ALA A 477 -6.23 -4.32 -11.28
C ALA A 477 -4.79 -4.70 -10.90
N LYS A 478 -3.82 -3.78 -11.03
CA LYS A 478 -2.46 -3.95 -10.51
C LYS A 478 -2.45 -4.20 -9.01
N MET A 479 -3.16 -3.38 -8.23
CA MET A 479 -3.23 -3.56 -6.78
C MET A 479 -3.93 -4.86 -6.37
N VAL A 480 -4.95 -5.29 -7.10
CA VAL A 480 -5.57 -6.61 -6.89
C VAL A 480 -4.54 -7.72 -7.11
N LEU A 481 -3.75 -7.64 -8.19
CA LEU A 481 -2.69 -8.60 -8.48
C LEU A 481 -1.65 -8.66 -7.36
N GLU A 482 -1.14 -7.51 -6.91
CA GLU A 482 -0.19 -7.43 -5.80
C GLU A 482 -0.76 -8.04 -4.52
N ASN A 483 -2.02 -7.73 -4.16
CA ASN A 483 -2.66 -8.30 -2.97
C ASN A 483 -2.86 -9.82 -3.06
N ILE A 484 -3.24 -10.35 -4.22
CA ILE A 484 -3.37 -11.82 -4.41
C ILE A 484 -2.00 -12.50 -4.26
N LEU A 485 -0.94 -11.87 -4.77
CA LEU A 485 0.43 -12.38 -4.66
C LEU A 485 0.96 -12.30 -3.23
N GLU A 486 0.75 -11.19 -2.52
CA GLU A 486 1.17 -11.02 -1.12
C GLU A 486 0.45 -11.98 -0.17
N LYS A 487 -0.84 -12.25 -0.40
CA LYS A 487 -1.66 -13.16 0.42
C LYS A 487 -1.56 -14.63 -0.02
N GLU A 488 -0.85 -14.94 -1.11
CA GLU A 488 -0.77 -16.27 -1.75
C GLU A 488 -2.15 -16.95 -1.90
N GLN A 489 -3.18 -16.18 -2.28
CA GLN A 489 -4.56 -16.66 -2.27
C GLN A 489 -4.83 -17.63 -3.43
N ILE A 490 -5.18 -18.88 -3.10
CA ILE A 490 -5.61 -19.88 -4.08
C ILE A 490 -7.06 -19.59 -4.49
N ILE A 491 -7.30 -19.47 -5.79
CA ILE A 491 -8.65 -19.24 -6.35
C ILE A 491 -9.12 -20.54 -7.02
N SER A 492 -10.17 -21.13 -6.45
CA SER A 492 -10.73 -22.41 -6.92
C SER A 492 -12.02 -22.25 -7.73
N ASP A 493 -12.79 -21.19 -7.48
CA ASP A 493 -14.14 -21.03 -8.04
C ASP A 493 -14.13 -20.41 -9.44
N LEU A 494 -14.89 -21.01 -10.36
CA LEU A 494 -14.90 -20.63 -11.78
C LEU A 494 -15.41 -19.21 -12.03
N GLU A 495 -16.39 -18.75 -11.25
CA GLU A 495 -16.95 -17.40 -11.39
C GLU A 495 -15.93 -16.34 -10.96
N GLU A 496 -15.29 -16.56 -9.81
CA GLU A 496 -14.23 -15.68 -9.30
C GLU A 496 -13.06 -15.59 -10.28
N VAL A 497 -12.65 -16.73 -10.85
CA VAL A 497 -11.59 -16.77 -11.85
C VAL A 497 -11.95 -15.94 -13.08
N LYS A 498 -13.19 -16.05 -13.59
CA LYS A 498 -13.63 -15.26 -14.76
C LYS A 498 -13.59 -13.77 -14.45
N GLU A 499 -14.00 -13.36 -13.27
CA GLU A 499 -14.03 -11.94 -12.88
C GLU A 499 -12.63 -11.38 -12.68
N VAL A 500 -11.74 -12.10 -11.99
CA VAL A 500 -10.32 -11.74 -11.89
C VAL A 500 -9.70 -11.64 -13.28
N LEU A 501 -9.95 -12.60 -14.17
CA LEU A 501 -9.42 -12.56 -15.53
C LEU A 501 -9.97 -11.40 -16.35
N ASN A 502 -11.22 -10.98 -16.14
CA ASN A 502 -11.78 -9.79 -16.79
C ASN A 502 -11.13 -8.49 -16.29
N LEU A 503 -10.70 -8.44 -15.03
CA LEU A 503 -9.92 -7.31 -14.52
C LEU A 503 -8.51 -7.33 -15.10
N MET A 504 -7.91 -8.51 -15.17
CA MET A 504 -6.57 -8.69 -15.73
C MET A 504 -6.50 -8.42 -17.23
N SER A 505 -7.58 -8.65 -17.99
CA SER A 505 -7.61 -8.30 -19.41
C SER A 505 -7.30 -6.81 -19.65
N MET A 506 -7.71 -5.94 -18.72
CA MET A 506 -7.41 -4.51 -18.80
C MET A 506 -5.94 -4.17 -18.52
N VAL A 507 -5.26 -4.96 -17.68
CA VAL A 507 -3.81 -4.82 -17.45
C VAL A 507 -3.05 -5.27 -18.69
N ILE A 508 -3.54 -6.33 -19.33
CA ILE A 508 -2.92 -6.97 -20.48
C ILE A 508 -3.07 -6.13 -21.76
N GLU A 509 -4.19 -5.41 -21.92
CA GLU A 509 -4.44 -4.51 -23.06
C GLU A 509 -3.73 -3.15 -22.94
N TYR A 510 -3.15 -2.82 -21.77
CA TYR A 510 -2.48 -1.54 -21.53
C TYR A 510 -1.04 -1.57 -22.08
N ASP A 511 -0.63 -0.48 -22.76
CA ASP A 511 0.61 -0.35 -23.55
C ASP A 511 1.84 -1.08 -22.97
N ALA A 512 2.35 -2.05 -23.72
CA ALA A 512 3.42 -2.98 -23.35
C ALA A 512 4.77 -2.29 -23.04
N ASP A 513 5.03 -1.11 -23.62
CA ASP A 513 6.34 -0.46 -23.56
C ASP A 513 6.65 0.24 -22.23
N LYS A 514 5.65 0.44 -21.34
CA LYS A 514 5.83 1.22 -20.11
C LYS A 514 5.86 0.38 -18.82
N ASN A 515 5.26 -0.81 -18.79
CA ASN A 515 5.00 -1.56 -17.55
C ASN A 515 5.43 -3.05 -17.62
N PHE A 516 6.65 -3.37 -18.08
CA PHE A 516 7.17 -4.75 -18.13
C PHE A 516 7.07 -5.50 -16.78
N TYR A 517 7.32 -4.82 -15.66
CA TYR A 517 7.23 -5.39 -14.31
C TYR A 517 5.83 -5.88 -13.94
N ASP A 518 4.78 -5.20 -14.42
CA ASP A 518 3.41 -5.57 -14.11
C ASP A 518 2.98 -6.81 -14.90
N LEU A 519 3.57 -7.01 -16.09
CA LEU A 519 3.37 -8.21 -16.90
C LEU A 519 4.08 -9.44 -16.33
N GLU A 520 5.20 -9.29 -15.59
CA GLU A 520 5.89 -10.43 -14.94
C GLU A 520 5.06 -11.09 -13.83
N ASN A 521 4.17 -10.32 -13.20
CA ASN A 521 3.31 -10.79 -12.12
C ASN A 521 2.10 -11.59 -12.63
N VAL A 522 1.68 -11.38 -13.88
CA VAL A 522 0.54 -12.09 -14.49
C VAL A 522 0.79 -13.61 -14.62
N PRO A 523 1.95 -14.10 -15.09
CA PRO A 523 2.26 -15.53 -15.07
C PRO A 523 2.27 -16.13 -13.64
N ARG A 524 2.66 -15.35 -12.62
CA ARG A 524 2.59 -15.81 -11.22
C ARG A 524 1.16 -15.99 -10.77
N LEU A 525 0.23 -15.12 -11.15
CA LEU A 525 -1.21 -15.32 -10.90
C LEU A 525 -1.70 -16.64 -11.47
N VAL A 526 -1.28 -16.99 -12.69
CA VAL A 526 -1.66 -18.28 -13.30
C VAL A 526 -1.27 -19.43 -12.39
N HIS A 527 -0.16 -19.36 -11.63
CA HIS A 527 0.22 -20.37 -10.64
C HIS A 527 -0.83 -20.57 -9.52
N TYR A 528 -1.37 -19.47 -8.97
CA TYR A 528 -2.36 -19.49 -7.89
C TYR A 528 -3.77 -19.94 -8.32
N LEU A 529 -4.04 -20.01 -9.63
CA LEU A 529 -5.25 -20.64 -10.17
C LEU A 529 -5.10 -22.17 -10.13
N LYS A 530 -5.54 -22.77 -9.02
CA LYS A 530 -5.53 -24.23 -8.83
C LYS A 530 -6.85 -24.69 -8.23
N ASN A 531 -7.44 -25.69 -8.86
CA ASN A 531 -8.53 -26.48 -8.32
C ASN A 531 -8.10 -27.95 -8.26
N ASP A 532 -8.53 -28.67 -7.22
CA ASP A 532 -8.24 -30.09 -7.04
C ASP A 532 -9.05 -30.97 -8.01
N ASP A 533 -10.18 -30.49 -8.53
CA ASP A 533 -10.89 -31.15 -9.63
C ASP A 533 -10.23 -30.83 -10.98
N PRO A 534 -9.63 -31.84 -11.66
CA PRO A 534 -8.94 -31.61 -12.92
C PRO A 534 -9.88 -31.12 -14.04
N GLN A 535 -11.19 -31.39 -13.94
CA GLN A 535 -12.17 -30.89 -14.92
C GLN A 535 -12.43 -29.39 -14.76
N LEU A 536 -12.58 -28.90 -13.53
CA LEU A 536 -12.70 -27.47 -13.26
C LEU A 536 -11.39 -26.75 -13.62
N GLN A 537 -10.24 -27.38 -13.34
CA GLN A 537 -8.93 -26.85 -13.74
C GLN A 537 -8.81 -26.68 -15.26
N TYR A 538 -9.33 -27.62 -16.06
CA TYR A 538 -9.37 -27.48 -17.51
C TYR A 538 -10.24 -26.30 -17.96
N GLN A 539 -11.41 -26.11 -17.35
CA GLN A 539 -12.30 -24.99 -17.65
C GLN A 539 -11.66 -23.64 -17.30
N ILE A 540 -10.97 -23.56 -16.16
CA ILE A 540 -10.17 -22.41 -15.74
C ILE A 540 -9.11 -22.07 -16.79
N LEU A 541 -8.35 -23.07 -17.26
CA LEU A 541 -7.32 -22.88 -18.30
C LEU A 541 -7.92 -22.43 -19.65
N CYS A 542 -9.13 -22.90 -19.99
CA CYS A 542 -9.85 -22.43 -21.17
C CYS A 542 -10.24 -20.95 -21.07
N CYS A 543 -10.73 -20.50 -19.90
CA CYS A 543 -11.04 -19.08 -19.66
C CYS A 543 -9.78 -18.22 -19.73
N VAL A 544 -8.69 -18.68 -19.10
CA VAL A 544 -7.34 -18.09 -19.18
C VAL A 544 -6.93 -17.84 -20.64
N LYS A 545 -7.09 -18.84 -21.53
CA LYS A 545 -6.80 -18.67 -22.96
C LYS A 545 -7.65 -17.59 -23.62
N GLN A 546 -8.96 -17.55 -23.38
CA GLN A 546 -9.84 -16.56 -24.00
C GLN A 546 -9.41 -15.12 -23.67
N THR A 547 -8.91 -14.92 -22.45
CA THR A 547 -8.36 -13.63 -22.02
C THR A 547 -7.03 -13.34 -22.71
N PHE A 548 -6.14 -14.33 -22.84
CA PHE A 548 -4.82 -14.12 -23.45
C PHE A 548 -4.82 -14.04 -24.97
N VAL A 549 -5.82 -14.59 -25.66
CA VAL A 549 -5.98 -14.37 -27.10
C VAL A 549 -6.22 -12.89 -27.41
N LYS A 550 -6.78 -12.12 -26.46
CA LYS A 550 -6.93 -10.66 -26.57
C LYS A 550 -5.63 -9.90 -26.32
N ALA A 551 -4.60 -10.55 -25.78
CA ALA A 551 -3.36 -9.92 -25.31
C ALA A 551 -2.38 -9.51 -26.42
N GLY A 552 -2.58 -9.96 -27.66
CA GLY A 552 -1.64 -9.69 -28.76
C GLY A 552 -0.19 -10.09 -28.39
N GLU A 553 0.74 -9.14 -28.53
CA GLU A 553 2.18 -9.30 -28.28
C GLU A 553 2.52 -9.70 -26.83
N ASN A 554 1.70 -9.30 -25.85
CA ASN A 554 1.90 -9.60 -24.42
C ASN A 554 1.73 -11.10 -24.09
N ALA A 555 1.21 -11.90 -25.03
CA ALA A 555 1.10 -13.35 -24.90
C ALA A 555 2.46 -14.05 -24.76
N ARG A 556 3.57 -13.43 -25.20
CA ARG A 556 4.92 -14.00 -25.15
C ARG A 556 5.35 -14.46 -23.75
N ILE A 557 5.01 -13.67 -22.72
CA ILE A 557 5.47 -13.92 -21.34
C ILE A 557 4.57 -14.93 -20.64
N ILE A 558 3.27 -14.91 -20.94
CA ILE A 558 2.25 -15.64 -20.16
C ILE A 558 2.03 -17.04 -20.70
N LEU A 559 2.06 -17.21 -22.03
CA LEU A 559 1.68 -18.46 -22.66
C LEU A 559 2.57 -19.66 -22.31
N PRO A 560 3.91 -19.52 -22.14
CA PRO A 560 4.75 -20.62 -21.67
C PRO A 560 4.28 -21.20 -20.32
N VAL A 561 3.80 -20.36 -19.40
CA VAL A 561 3.32 -20.80 -18.09
C VAL A 561 2.00 -21.55 -18.21
N VAL A 562 1.09 -21.09 -19.09
CA VAL A 562 -0.16 -21.80 -19.39
C VAL A 562 0.14 -23.17 -19.99
N ILE A 563 1.07 -23.27 -20.93
CA ILE A 563 1.47 -24.53 -21.57
C ILE A 563 2.05 -25.49 -20.51
N ASN A 564 2.95 -25.02 -19.65
CA ASN A 564 3.51 -25.83 -18.57
C ASN A 564 2.41 -26.36 -17.64
N LYS A 565 1.43 -25.53 -17.28
CA LYS A 565 0.27 -25.97 -16.48
C LYS A 565 -0.58 -27.01 -17.21
N CYS A 566 -0.84 -26.84 -18.51
CA CYS A 566 -1.55 -27.84 -19.29
C CYS A 566 -0.83 -29.19 -19.30
N ILE A 567 0.50 -29.19 -19.44
CA ILE A 567 1.31 -30.42 -19.43
C ILE A 567 1.28 -31.10 -18.06
N VAL A 568 1.36 -30.34 -16.96
CA VAL A 568 1.19 -30.90 -15.60
C VAL A 568 -0.21 -31.50 -15.43
N LEU A 569 -1.25 -30.81 -15.92
CA LEU A 569 -2.62 -31.31 -15.86
C LEU A 569 -2.81 -32.60 -16.66
N VAL A 570 -2.15 -32.76 -17.81
CA VAL A 570 -2.13 -34.03 -18.57
C VAL A 570 -1.60 -35.18 -17.71
N ARG A 571 -0.55 -34.95 -16.91
CA ARG A 571 0.00 -35.94 -15.98
C ARG A 571 -0.99 -36.28 -14.86
N GLU A 572 -1.65 -35.29 -14.30
CA GLU A 572 -2.66 -35.49 -13.26
C GLU A 572 -3.85 -36.32 -13.79
N PHE A 573 -4.37 -36.00 -14.98
CA PHE A 573 -5.43 -36.80 -15.61
C PHE A 573 -5.06 -38.28 -15.80
N ARG A 574 -3.79 -38.57 -16.11
CA ARG A 574 -3.27 -39.94 -16.22
C ARG A 574 -3.23 -40.66 -14.88
N LEU A 575 -2.81 -39.98 -13.81
CA LEU A 575 -2.74 -40.55 -12.46
C LEU A 575 -4.12 -40.86 -11.88
N PHE A 576 -5.09 -39.96 -12.07
CA PHE A 576 -6.43 -40.10 -11.50
C PHE A 576 -7.37 -41.03 -12.28
N LYS A 577 -7.03 -41.41 -13.53
CA LYS A 577 -7.81 -42.33 -14.39
C LYS A 577 -9.33 -42.05 -14.37
N CYS A 578 -9.74 -40.79 -14.44
CA CYS A 578 -11.15 -40.40 -14.47
C CYS A 578 -11.85 -40.95 -15.72
N MET A 579 -13.18 -41.13 -15.67
CA MET A 579 -14.01 -41.44 -16.85
C MET A 579 -13.73 -40.40 -17.97
N ASP A 580 -13.58 -40.85 -19.22
CA ASP A 580 -13.27 -40.03 -20.41
C ASP A 580 -11.92 -39.27 -20.41
N TRP A 581 -10.92 -39.75 -19.67
CA TRP A 581 -9.58 -39.14 -19.62
C TRP A 581 -8.88 -39.02 -20.98
N LYS A 582 -9.06 -40.00 -21.88
CA LYS A 582 -8.36 -40.01 -23.19
C LYS A 582 -8.80 -38.88 -24.11
N GLU A 583 -10.11 -38.62 -24.18
CA GLU A 583 -10.66 -37.55 -25.02
C GLU A 583 -10.22 -36.18 -24.48
N LYS A 584 -10.30 -35.99 -23.17
CA LYS A 584 -9.85 -34.75 -22.52
C LYS A 584 -8.35 -34.50 -22.65
N VAL A 585 -7.51 -35.54 -22.58
CA VAL A 585 -6.07 -35.43 -22.84
C VAL A 585 -5.80 -35.10 -24.30
N SER A 586 -6.54 -35.70 -25.24
CA SER A 586 -6.48 -35.32 -26.66
C SER A 586 -6.84 -33.85 -26.88
N ASP A 587 -7.89 -33.37 -26.22
CA ASP A 587 -8.30 -31.98 -26.31
C ASP A 587 -7.30 -31.02 -25.64
N LEU A 588 -6.64 -31.43 -24.56
CA LEU A 588 -5.53 -30.70 -23.95
C LEU A 588 -4.33 -30.58 -24.90
N TRP A 589 -3.95 -31.64 -25.61
CA TRP A 589 -2.86 -31.55 -26.59
C TRP A 589 -3.22 -30.68 -27.79
N LYS A 590 -4.46 -30.77 -28.29
CA LYS A 590 -4.98 -29.83 -29.31
C LYS A 590 -4.99 -28.39 -28.78
N PHE A 591 -5.32 -28.20 -27.51
CA PHE A 591 -5.30 -26.90 -26.84
C PHE A 591 -3.89 -26.33 -26.78
N VAL A 592 -2.88 -27.13 -26.39
CA VAL A 592 -1.46 -26.74 -26.41
C VAL A 592 -1.04 -26.36 -27.82
N ASN A 593 -1.41 -27.13 -28.84
CA ASN A 593 -1.12 -26.79 -30.24
C ASN A 593 -1.69 -25.42 -30.64
N GLN A 594 -2.96 -25.17 -30.31
CA GLN A 594 -3.62 -23.89 -30.59
C GLN A 594 -2.99 -22.70 -29.86
N CYS A 595 -2.46 -22.92 -28.65
CA CYS A 595 -1.71 -21.89 -27.93
C CYS A 595 -0.40 -21.58 -28.65
N ILE A 596 0.40 -22.58 -28.99
CA ILE A 596 1.70 -22.36 -29.62
C ILE A 596 1.54 -21.75 -31.02
N SER A 597 0.52 -22.17 -31.79
CA SER A 597 0.25 -21.57 -33.11
C SER A 597 -0.21 -20.11 -33.00
N PHE A 598 -0.96 -19.76 -31.97
CA PHE A 598 -1.29 -18.36 -31.69
C PHE A 598 -0.03 -17.53 -31.39
N LEU A 599 0.91 -18.06 -30.62
CA LEU A 599 2.19 -17.37 -30.33
C LEU A 599 3.03 -17.15 -31.58
N TYR A 600 3.04 -18.10 -32.51
CA TYR A 600 3.72 -17.96 -33.79
C TYR A 600 3.11 -16.83 -34.64
N THR A 601 1.77 -16.75 -34.72
CA THR A 601 1.08 -15.75 -35.56
C THR A 601 1.03 -14.35 -34.95
N SER A 602 0.97 -14.22 -33.62
CA SER A 602 0.66 -12.96 -32.94
C SER A 602 1.85 -12.24 -32.32
N ALA A 603 2.93 -12.94 -31.99
CA ALA A 603 4.01 -12.40 -31.16
C ALA A 603 5.40 -12.38 -31.85
N ASP A 604 5.46 -12.66 -33.15
CA ASP A 604 6.67 -12.72 -34.00
C ASP A 604 7.88 -13.45 -33.36
N SER A 605 7.63 -14.30 -32.37
CA SER A 605 8.63 -14.97 -31.55
C SER A 605 8.79 -16.42 -32.00
N SER A 606 9.34 -16.59 -33.21
CA SER A 606 9.56 -17.90 -33.83
C SER A 606 10.41 -18.84 -32.96
N ASP A 607 11.48 -18.32 -32.33
CA ASP A 607 12.39 -19.10 -31.49
C ASP A 607 11.72 -19.71 -30.25
N LEU A 608 10.82 -18.96 -29.63
CA LEU A 608 10.08 -19.41 -28.44
C LEU A 608 9.03 -20.46 -28.84
N ALA A 609 8.28 -20.21 -29.92
CA ALA A 609 7.33 -21.18 -30.45
C ALA A 609 8.00 -22.51 -30.80
N PHE A 610 9.16 -22.44 -31.47
CA PHE A 610 9.97 -23.61 -31.80
C PHE A 610 10.38 -24.40 -30.54
N SER A 611 10.91 -23.71 -29.53
CA SER A 611 11.34 -24.35 -28.28
C SER A 611 10.16 -24.99 -27.52
N LEU A 612 8.99 -24.33 -27.52
CA LEU A 612 7.77 -24.85 -26.89
C LEU A 612 7.20 -26.06 -27.63
N TYR A 613 7.23 -26.08 -28.98
CA TYR A 613 6.82 -27.25 -29.76
C TYR A 613 7.70 -28.46 -29.47
N LEU A 614 9.01 -28.26 -29.37
CA LEU A 614 9.94 -29.34 -29.03
C LEU A 614 9.73 -29.85 -27.60
N PHE A 615 9.50 -28.96 -26.64
CA PHE A 615 9.17 -29.35 -25.26
C PHE A 615 7.82 -30.09 -25.17
N ALA A 616 6.80 -29.64 -25.91
CA ALA A 616 5.52 -30.34 -26.00
C ALA A 616 5.67 -31.72 -26.65
N ALA A 617 6.53 -31.87 -27.66
CA ALA A 617 6.81 -33.16 -28.29
C ALA A 617 7.50 -34.15 -27.33
N GLU A 618 8.52 -33.71 -26.60
CA GLU A 618 9.24 -34.54 -25.63
C GLU A 618 8.30 -35.04 -24.52
N THR A 619 7.44 -34.16 -24.03
CA THR A 619 6.46 -34.49 -23.00
C THR A 619 5.35 -35.40 -23.53
N ALA A 620 4.87 -35.19 -24.74
CA ALA A 620 3.89 -36.07 -25.38
C ALA A 620 4.43 -37.49 -25.61
N ASP A 621 5.71 -37.63 -26.01
CA ASP A 621 6.37 -38.93 -26.18
C ASP A 621 6.48 -39.66 -24.84
N LYS A 622 6.93 -38.99 -23.78
CA LYS A 622 6.98 -39.53 -22.40
C LYS A 622 5.62 -39.99 -21.88
N GLU A 623 4.54 -39.31 -22.28
CA GLU A 623 3.16 -39.67 -21.91
C GLU A 623 2.53 -40.75 -22.81
N ASN A 624 3.27 -41.32 -23.78
CA ASN A 624 2.83 -42.33 -24.76
C ASN A 624 1.78 -41.83 -25.78
N TYR A 625 1.91 -40.59 -26.27
CA TYR A 625 1.08 -40.05 -27.35
C TYR A 625 1.92 -39.72 -28.60
N PRO A 626 2.32 -40.73 -29.39
CA PRO A 626 3.24 -40.53 -30.51
C PRO A 626 2.64 -39.70 -31.66
N GLU A 627 1.33 -39.78 -31.89
CA GLU A 627 0.63 -39.01 -32.94
C GLU A 627 0.82 -37.50 -32.73
N PHE A 628 0.55 -37.00 -31.52
CA PHE A 628 0.74 -35.60 -31.18
C PHE A 628 2.21 -35.18 -31.16
N ALA A 629 3.10 -36.06 -30.68
CA ALA A 629 4.54 -35.80 -30.71
C ALA A 629 5.05 -35.61 -32.15
N TYR A 630 4.58 -36.42 -33.10
CA TYR A 630 4.92 -36.29 -34.52
C TYR A 630 4.39 -34.98 -35.13
N GLU A 631 3.15 -34.59 -34.80
CA GLU A 631 2.57 -33.31 -35.26
C GLU A 631 3.35 -32.09 -34.74
N PHE A 632 3.74 -32.11 -33.46
CA PHE A 632 4.53 -31.03 -32.86
C PHE A 632 5.93 -30.91 -33.47
N ILE A 633 6.62 -32.03 -33.70
CA ILE A 633 7.93 -32.03 -34.38
C ILE A 633 7.79 -31.57 -35.82
N SER A 634 6.75 -32.01 -36.53
CA SER A 634 6.50 -31.57 -37.91
C SER A 634 6.24 -30.07 -37.99
N SER A 635 5.53 -29.51 -37.02
CA SER A 635 5.28 -28.07 -36.91
C SER A 635 6.56 -27.30 -36.56
N ALA A 636 7.42 -27.85 -35.69
CA ALA A 636 8.75 -27.31 -35.42
C ALA A 636 9.64 -27.29 -36.67
N PHE A 637 9.55 -28.29 -37.54
CA PHE A 637 10.25 -28.30 -38.84
C PHE A 637 9.74 -27.21 -39.78
N SER A 638 8.43 -26.97 -39.85
CA SER A 638 7.89 -25.86 -40.64
C SER A 638 8.42 -24.51 -40.16
N ILE A 639 8.47 -24.28 -38.85
CA ILE A 639 9.04 -23.05 -38.27
C ILE A 639 10.54 -22.93 -38.60
N TYR A 640 11.28 -24.04 -38.52
CA TYR A 640 12.70 -24.07 -38.87
C TYR A 640 12.94 -23.69 -40.34
N GLU A 641 12.07 -24.14 -41.26
CA GLU A 641 12.18 -23.84 -42.69
C GLU A 641 11.78 -22.40 -43.04
N GLU A 642 10.75 -21.86 -42.40
CA GLU A 642 10.17 -20.56 -42.75
C GLU A 642 10.86 -19.37 -42.07
N SER A 643 11.24 -19.50 -40.80
CA SER A 643 11.55 -18.34 -39.96
C SER A 643 13.04 -18.09 -39.72
N VAL A 644 13.90 -19.11 -39.92
CA VAL A 644 15.28 -19.07 -39.43
C VAL A 644 16.23 -18.68 -40.56
N ILE A 645 16.67 -17.42 -40.55
CA ILE A 645 17.60 -16.89 -41.57
C ILE A 645 19.06 -16.93 -41.08
N ASP A 646 19.29 -16.81 -39.76
CA ASP A 646 20.65 -16.78 -39.21
C ASP A 646 21.28 -18.18 -39.12
N SER A 647 22.44 -18.33 -39.75
CA SER A 647 23.28 -19.54 -39.72
C SER A 647 23.60 -20.09 -38.33
N ARG A 648 23.77 -19.23 -37.31
CA ARG A 648 24.11 -19.67 -35.95
C ARG A 648 22.90 -20.24 -35.23
N LEU A 649 21.77 -19.53 -35.29
CA LEU A 649 20.50 -20.00 -34.74
C LEU A 649 20.03 -21.28 -35.42
N GLN A 650 20.18 -21.40 -36.74
CA GLN A 650 19.88 -22.64 -37.49
C GLN A 650 20.64 -23.84 -36.91
N PHE A 651 21.94 -23.71 -36.66
CA PHE A 651 22.73 -24.81 -36.09
C PHE A 651 22.32 -25.14 -34.66
N GLN A 652 22.04 -24.14 -33.83
CA GLN A 652 21.58 -24.35 -32.44
C GLN A 652 20.22 -25.06 -32.41
N GLN A 653 19.25 -24.59 -33.18
CA GLN A 653 17.93 -25.18 -33.28
C GLN A 653 17.98 -26.61 -33.83
N LEU A 654 18.80 -26.87 -34.85
CA LEU A 654 19.05 -28.21 -35.36
C LEU A 654 19.62 -29.14 -34.28
N THR A 655 20.57 -28.65 -33.48
CA THR A 655 21.16 -29.42 -32.38
C THR A 655 20.10 -29.74 -31.32
N THR A 656 19.22 -28.80 -30.99
CA THR A 656 18.08 -29.03 -30.08
C THR A 656 17.11 -30.08 -30.63
N ILE A 657 16.79 -30.04 -31.93
CA ILE A 657 15.97 -31.08 -32.58
C ILE A 657 16.62 -32.45 -32.44
N ILE A 658 17.92 -32.57 -32.76
CA ILE A 658 18.65 -33.83 -32.66
C ILE A 658 18.60 -34.35 -31.22
N SER A 659 18.83 -33.48 -30.23
CA SER A 659 18.72 -33.83 -28.81
C SER A 659 17.34 -34.37 -28.44
N VAL A 660 16.26 -33.72 -28.88
CA VAL A 660 14.89 -34.13 -28.57
C VAL A 660 14.56 -35.46 -29.24
N LEU A 661 14.88 -35.62 -30.53
CA LEU A 661 14.66 -36.88 -31.26
C LEU A 661 15.48 -38.05 -30.68
N GLN A 662 16.66 -37.76 -30.13
CA GLN A 662 17.45 -38.79 -29.45
C GLN A 662 16.82 -39.23 -28.12
N GLN A 663 16.02 -38.38 -27.46
CA GLN A 663 15.29 -38.74 -26.25
C GLN A 663 13.99 -39.47 -26.54
N THR A 664 13.38 -39.27 -27.72
CA THR A 664 12.13 -39.94 -28.08
C THR A 664 12.30 -41.43 -28.34
N ARG A 665 11.34 -42.25 -27.88
CA ARG A 665 11.39 -43.73 -27.97
C ARG A 665 10.08 -44.38 -28.42
N ASN A 666 8.97 -43.64 -28.48
CA ASN A 666 7.65 -44.24 -28.69
C ASN A 666 7.11 -44.10 -30.12
N PHE A 667 7.91 -43.56 -31.05
CA PHE A 667 7.55 -43.47 -32.47
C PHE A 667 7.49 -44.83 -33.17
N SER A 668 6.73 -44.89 -34.26
CA SER A 668 6.83 -45.99 -35.21
C SER A 668 8.18 -45.93 -35.95
N THR A 669 8.67 -47.08 -36.41
CA THR A 669 9.94 -47.15 -37.15
C THR A 669 9.92 -46.29 -38.41
N ASP A 670 8.77 -46.25 -39.09
CA ASP A 670 8.60 -45.54 -40.36
C ASP A 670 8.53 -44.03 -40.12
N ASP A 671 7.77 -43.58 -39.12
CA ASP A 671 7.68 -42.16 -38.78
C ASP A 671 9.06 -41.64 -38.32
N TYR A 672 9.76 -42.42 -37.49
CA TYR A 672 11.08 -42.05 -37.00
C TYR A 672 12.12 -41.93 -38.14
N ASP A 673 12.14 -42.89 -39.09
CA ASP A 673 13.02 -42.81 -40.26
C ASP A 673 12.73 -41.55 -41.11
N THR A 674 11.45 -41.21 -41.32
CA THR A 674 11.10 -39.97 -42.06
C THR A 674 11.57 -38.70 -41.34
N LEU A 675 11.52 -38.65 -40.01
CA LEU A 675 12.01 -37.51 -39.24
C LEU A 675 13.54 -37.40 -39.30
N ILE A 676 14.26 -38.52 -39.09
CA ILE A 676 15.73 -38.53 -39.10
C ILE A 676 16.27 -38.17 -40.48
N THR A 677 15.69 -38.72 -41.54
CA THR A 677 16.11 -38.42 -42.92
C THR A 677 15.94 -36.93 -43.25
N LYS A 678 14.86 -36.29 -42.78
CA LYS A 678 14.67 -34.83 -42.87
C LYS A 678 15.71 -34.04 -42.08
N VAL A 679 15.96 -34.39 -40.82
CA VAL A 679 16.98 -33.73 -39.98
C VAL A 679 18.38 -33.84 -40.58
N THR A 680 18.70 -35.00 -41.13
CA THR A 680 19.96 -35.25 -41.85
C THR A 680 20.07 -34.40 -43.11
N LEU A 681 18.95 -34.24 -43.82
CA LEU A 681 18.88 -33.35 -44.98
C LEU A 681 19.12 -31.90 -44.55
N TYR A 682 18.51 -31.42 -43.46
CA TYR A 682 18.75 -30.09 -42.90
C TYR A 682 20.20 -29.88 -42.49
N ALA A 683 20.80 -30.84 -41.80
CA ALA A 683 22.22 -30.83 -41.46
C ALA A 683 23.09 -30.69 -42.72
N SER A 684 22.72 -31.36 -43.82
CA SER A 684 23.44 -31.26 -45.09
C SER A 684 23.15 -30.00 -45.90
N LYS A 685 22.13 -29.22 -45.56
CA LYS A 685 21.78 -27.95 -46.23
C LYS A 685 22.37 -26.72 -45.51
N LEU A 686 23.03 -26.90 -44.37
CA LEU A 686 23.70 -25.81 -43.65
C LEU A 686 24.75 -25.13 -44.53
N LEU A 687 24.81 -23.80 -44.46
CA LEU A 687 25.69 -22.97 -45.30
C LEU A 687 27.18 -23.12 -44.94
N LYS A 688 27.49 -23.16 -43.64
CA LYS A 688 28.85 -23.24 -43.13
C LYS A 688 29.33 -24.69 -43.11
N LYS A 689 30.42 -24.99 -43.82
CA LYS A 689 31.02 -26.34 -43.88
C LYS A 689 31.35 -26.95 -42.51
N PRO A 690 31.89 -26.21 -41.54
CA PRO A 690 32.11 -26.76 -40.20
C PRO A 690 30.81 -27.15 -39.51
N ASP A 691 29.80 -26.28 -39.52
CA ASP A 691 28.51 -26.56 -38.90
C ASP A 691 27.75 -27.69 -39.63
N GLN A 692 27.89 -27.77 -40.96
CA GLN A 692 27.40 -28.88 -41.79
C GLN A 692 28.02 -30.22 -41.37
N CYS A 693 29.34 -30.26 -41.21
CA CYS A 693 30.05 -31.46 -40.73
C CYS A 693 29.57 -31.86 -39.33
N ARG A 694 29.46 -30.89 -38.41
CA ARG A 694 28.98 -31.09 -37.05
C ARG A 694 27.56 -31.63 -36.98
N GLY A 695 26.65 -31.03 -37.73
CA GLY A 695 25.25 -31.47 -37.79
C GLY A 695 25.13 -32.91 -38.30
N ILE A 696 25.94 -33.31 -39.29
CA ILE A 696 25.85 -34.65 -39.89
C ILE A 696 26.40 -35.73 -38.97
N TYR A 697 27.56 -35.52 -38.32
CA TYR A 697 28.04 -36.52 -37.37
C TYR A 697 27.16 -36.54 -36.12
N LEU A 698 26.53 -35.43 -35.69
CA LEU A 698 25.56 -35.47 -34.59
C LEU A 698 24.30 -36.24 -34.99
N ALA A 699 23.80 -36.04 -36.22
CA ALA A 699 22.70 -36.83 -36.76
C ALA A 699 23.03 -38.33 -36.83
N SER A 700 24.32 -38.72 -36.87
CA SER A 700 24.72 -40.13 -36.86
C SER A 700 24.22 -40.90 -35.63
N HIS A 701 24.05 -40.22 -34.49
CA HIS A 701 23.48 -40.80 -33.27
C HIS A 701 21.98 -41.11 -33.39
N LEU A 702 21.25 -40.46 -34.30
CA LEU A 702 19.82 -40.71 -34.44
C LEU A 702 19.52 -42.09 -35.04
N TRP A 703 20.39 -42.61 -35.91
CA TRP A 703 20.30 -43.98 -36.41
C TRP A 703 20.83 -45.04 -35.43
N TRP A 704 21.30 -44.63 -34.26
CA TRP A 704 21.90 -45.52 -33.27
C TRP A 704 21.45 -45.17 -31.86
N GLN A 705 20.32 -45.74 -31.46
CA GLN A 705 19.81 -45.58 -30.10
C GLN A 705 20.56 -46.51 -29.14
N THR A 706 21.08 -45.96 -28.04
CA THR A 706 21.73 -46.74 -26.99
C THR A 706 20.68 -47.50 -26.17
N HIS A 707 21.00 -48.73 -25.76
CA HIS A 707 20.14 -49.51 -24.85
C HIS A 707 20.09 -48.85 -23.46
N GLU A 708 18.94 -48.26 -23.11
CA GLU A 708 18.61 -47.93 -21.72
C GLU A 708 17.57 -48.92 -21.21
N SER A 709 18.02 -49.88 -20.40
CA SER A 709 17.35 -50.62 -19.30
C SER A 709 15.84 -50.96 -19.31
N GLU A 710 15.10 -50.88 -20.41
CA GLU A 710 13.73 -51.42 -20.51
C GLU A 710 13.70 -52.58 -21.51
N GLU A 711 13.49 -53.80 -20.98
CA GLU A 711 13.72 -55.10 -21.62
C GLU A 711 12.81 -55.44 -22.83
N ASP A 712 11.92 -54.56 -23.27
CA ASP A 712 10.84 -54.92 -24.22
C ASP A 712 10.79 -54.16 -25.56
N LYS A 713 11.70 -53.22 -25.85
CA LYS A 713 11.77 -52.54 -27.17
C LYS A 713 13.16 -52.67 -27.80
N GLN A 714 13.22 -53.25 -29.01
CA GLN A 714 14.45 -53.27 -29.80
C GLN A 714 14.82 -51.82 -30.15
N PRO A 715 16.05 -51.36 -29.84
CA PRO A 715 16.47 -50.02 -30.22
C PRO A 715 16.55 -49.91 -31.74
N PHE A 716 16.27 -48.71 -32.25
CA PHE A 716 16.47 -48.42 -33.66
C PHE A 716 17.97 -48.33 -33.96
N CYS A 717 18.50 -49.31 -34.69
CA CYS A 717 19.92 -49.43 -34.99
C CYS A 717 20.17 -49.73 -36.48
N ASP A 718 20.60 -48.72 -37.23
CA ASP A 718 20.95 -48.85 -38.66
C ASP A 718 22.46 -48.60 -38.88
N ALA A 719 23.27 -49.64 -38.68
CA ALA A 719 24.72 -49.58 -38.79
C ALA A 719 25.23 -49.01 -40.13
N LYS A 720 24.53 -49.30 -41.24
CA LYS A 720 24.91 -48.82 -42.59
C LYS A 720 24.74 -47.31 -42.73
N ARG A 721 23.64 -46.75 -42.20
CA ARG A 721 23.34 -45.31 -42.25
C ARG A 721 24.30 -44.50 -41.39
N VAL A 722 24.68 -45.03 -40.22
CA VAL A 722 25.71 -44.43 -39.36
C VAL A 722 27.02 -44.28 -40.14
N LEU A 723 27.47 -45.34 -40.81
CA LEU A 723 28.70 -45.32 -41.61
C LEU A 723 28.59 -44.33 -42.79
N GLU A 724 27.47 -44.30 -43.51
CA GLU A 724 27.21 -43.33 -44.58
C GLU A 724 27.36 -41.88 -44.09
N CYS A 725 26.86 -41.58 -42.89
CA CYS A 725 26.90 -40.23 -42.33
C CYS A 725 28.27 -39.85 -41.82
N LEU A 726 28.99 -40.78 -41.18
CA LEU A 726 30.39 -40.57 -40.80
C LEU A 726 31.27 -40.35 -42.04
N GLN A 727 31.11 -41.15 -43.09
CA GLN A 727 31.84 -40.96 -44.36
C GLN A 727 31.47 -39.63 -45.05
N LYS A 728 30.21 -39.22 -44.99
CA LYS A 728 29.77 -37.92 -45.50
C LYS A 728 30.37 -36.76 -44.70
N SER A 729 30.42 -36.88 -43.37
CA SER A 729 31.06 -35.89 -42.49
C SER A 729 32.56 -35.74 -42.79
N LEU A 730 33.25 -36.85 -43.09
CA LEU A 730 34.65 -36.88 -43.48
C LEU A 730 34.89 -36.10 -44.78
N LYS A 731 34.10 -36.38 -45.83
CA LYS A 731 34.18 -35.66 -47.12
C LYS A 731 33.93 -34.16 -46.97
N ILE A 732 33.09 -33.76 -46.02
CA ILE A 732 32.80 -32.34 -45.76
C ILE A 732 33.94 -31.70 -44.98
N ALA A 733 34.56 -32.42 -44.04
CA ALA A 733 35.76 -31.97 -43.34
C ALA A 733 36.95 -31.80 -44.30
N ASP A 734 37.13 -32.71 -45.27
CA ASP A 734 38.12 -32.57 -46.36
C ASP A 734 37.84 -31.35 -47.24
N ALA A 735 36.56 -31.03 -47.47
CA ALA A 735 36.15 -29.87 -48.28
C ALA A 735 36.23 -28.53 -47.54
N CYS A 736 36.64 -28.51 -46.26
CA CYS A 736 36.87 -27.26 -45.52
C CYS A 736 38.17 -26.60 -45.98
N MET A 737 38.08 -25.35 -46.44
CA MET A 737 39.24 -24.60 -46.96
C MET A 737 40.27 -24.27 -45.88
N ASP A 738 39.82 -24.02 -44.65
CA ASP A 738 40.72 -23.77 -43.52
C ASP A 738 41.20 -25.11 -42.92
N GLN A 739 42.50 -25.34 -43.04
CA GLN A 739 43.15 -26.58 -42.61
C GLN A 739 43.09 -26.77 -41.09
N VAL A 740 43.05 -25.69 -40.32
CA VAL A 740 43.01 -25.77 -38.84
C VAL A 740 41.63 -26.24 -38.40
N THR A 741 40.55 -25.62 -38.86
CA THR A 741 39.18 -26.11 -38.58
C THR A 741 38.93 -27.50 -39.16
N SER A 742 39.46 -27.81 -40.34
CA SER A 742 39.39 -29.16 -40.92
C SER A 742 40.00 -30.22 -39.99
N THR A 743 41.19 -29.95 -39.45
CA THR A 743 41.85 -30.86 -38.48
C THR A 743 41.09 -30.97 -37.17
N LYS A 744 40.49 -29.87 -36.66
CA LYS A 744 39.57 -29.93 -35.51
C LYS A 744 38.38 -30.86 -35.76
N LEU A 745 37.83 -30.84 -36.97
CA LEU A 745 36.71 -31.70 -37.34
C LEU A 745 37.12 -33.17 -37.47
N PHE A 746 38.29 -33.49 -38.06
CA PHE A 746 38.78 -34.88 -38.13
C PHE A 746 38.96 -35.52 -36.76
N ILE A 747 39.55 -34.77 -35.83
CA ILE A 747 39.73 -35.22 -34.45
C ILE A 747 38.37 -35.49 -33.78
N ASN A 748 37.37 -34.62 -33.97
CA ASN A 748 36.01 -34.88 -33.48
C ASN A 748 35.41 -36.14 -34.12
N ILE A 749 35.48 -36.26 -35.44
CA ILE A 749 34.98 -37.43 -36.18
C ILE A 749 35.64 -38.71 -35.65
N LEU A 750 36.95 -38.70 -35.41
CA LEU A 750 37.69 -39.83 -34.84
C LEU A 750 37.12 -40.24 -33.47
N ALA A 751 36.80 -39.27 -32.61
CA ALA A 751 36.13 -39.55 -31.34
C ALA A 751 34.74 -40.19 -31.52
N TYR A 752 33.95 -39.77 -32.52
CA TYR A 752 32.67 -40.42 -32.84
C TYR A 752 32.85 -41.84 -33.38
N TYR A 753 33.88 -42.09 -34.21
CA TYR A 753 34.22 -43.46 -34.63
C TYR A 753 34.56 -44.35 -33.44
N PHE A 754 35.34 -43.83 -32.48
CA PHE A 754 35.63 -44.52 -31.23
C PHE A 754 34.36 -44.80 -30.42
N TYR A 755 33.45 -43.83 -30.29
CA TYR A 755 32.18 -44.03 -29.61
C TYR A 755 31.34 -45.16 -30.23
N PHE A 756 31.11 -45.14 -31.55
CA PHE A 756 30.29 -46.18 -32.18
C PHE A 756 30.99 -47.54 -32.22
N TYR A 757 32.32 -47.56 -32.21
CA TYR A 757 33.09 -48.78 -32.05
C TYR A 757 32.91 -49.38 -30.65
N GLU A 758 32.87 -48.54 -29.61
CA GLU A 758 32.54 -48.91 -28.22
C GLU A 758 31.11 -49.46 -28.11
N GLN A 759 30.14 -48.81 -28.76
CA GLN A 759 28.73 -49.25 -28.81
C GLN A 759 28.49 -50.49 -29.68
N GLN A 760 29.55 -51.18 -30.08
CA GLN A 760 29.52 -52.42 -30.84
C GLN A 760 28.90 -52.37 -32.24
N CYS A 761 28.91 -51.21 -32.92
CA CYS A 761 28.37 -51.10 -34.27
C CYS A 761 29.10 -52.05 -35.26
N GLU A 762 28.34 -52.92 -35.95
CA GLU A 762 28.89 -53.98 -36.83
C GLU A 762 29.58 -53.42 -38.09
N SER A 763 29.16 -52.25 -38.57
CA SER A 763 29.66 -51.66 -39.82
C SER A 763 31.01 -50.95 -39.67
N ILE A 764 31.43 -50.64 -38.44
CA ILE A 764 32.67 -49.90 -38.17
C ILE A 764 33.81 -50.88 -37.90
N ILE A 765 34.66 -51.01 -38.92
CA ILE A 765 35.81 -51.91 -38.94
C ILE A 765 37.07 -51.15 -38.47
N PRO A 766 38.01 -51.79 -37.75
CA PRO A 766 39.29 -51.19 -37.36
C PRO A 766 40.05 -50.48 -38.49
N LYS A 767 39.95 -50.99 -39.72
CA LYS A 767 40.55 -50.37 -40.93
C LYS A 767 40.11 -48.92 -41.16
N HIS A 768 38.85 -48.59 -40.86
CA HIS A 768 38.33 -47.22 -41.01
C HIS A 768 38.91 -46.28 -39.96
N ILE A 769 39.14 -46.80 -38.75
CA ILE A 769 39.73 -46.05 -37.64
C ILE A 769 41.21 -45.78 -37.91
N ASN A 770 41.97 -46.81 -38.30
CA ASN A 770 43.41 -46.67 -38.58
C ASN A 770 43.66 -45.72 -39.76
N GLY A 771 42.87 -45.85 -40.82
CA GLY A 771 42.94 -44.92 -41.95
C GLY A 771 42.61 -43.47 -41.55
N LEU A 772 41.73 -43.26 -40.57
CA LEU A 772 41.39 -41.92 -40.08
C LEU A 772 42.48 -41.36 -39.15
N ILE A 773 43.11 -42.19 -38.32
CA ILE A 773 44.26 -41.81 -37.49
C ILE A 773 45.42 -41.37 -38.41
N ASP A 774 45.76 -42.20 -39.40
CA ASP A 774 46.80 -41.89 -40.39
C ASP A 774 46.51 -40.58 -41.14
N LEU A 775 45.25 -40.38 -41.57
CA LEU A 775 44.84 -39.18 -42.27
C LEU A 775 44.88 -37.93 -41.37
N THR A 776 44.48 -38.06 -40.11
CA THR A 776 44.53 -36.98 -39.13
C THR A 776 45.98 -36.60 -38.80
N GLU A 777 46.88 -37.59 -38.66
CA GLU A 777 48.32 -37.35 -38.48
C GLU A 777 48.96 -36.68 -39.70
N GLN A 778 48.61 -37.12 -40.91
CA GLN A 778 49.12 -36.53 -42.14
C GLN A 778 48.68 -35.06 -42.26
N ASN A 779 47.40 -34.77 -41.99
CA ASN A 779 46.89 -33.39 -41.97
C ASN A 779 47.55 -32.55 -40.88
N PHE A 780 47.84 -33.13 -39.72
CA PHE A 780 48.57 -32.45 -38.66
C PHE A 780 50.03 -32.14 -39.06
N ARG A 781 50.74 -33.08 -39.72
CA ARG A 781 52.09 -32.85 -40.25
C ARG A 781 52.10 -31.74 -41.31
N ASN A 782 51.08 -31.72 -42.18
CA ASN A 782 50.90 -30.67 -43.18
C ASN A 782 50.68 -29.30 -42.51
N LEU A 783 49.83 -29.23 -41.48
CA LEU A 783 49.61 -28.01 -40.69
C LEU A 783 50.88 -27.49 -40.01
N VAL A 784 51.66 -28.38 -39.38
CA VAL A 784 52.93 -28.00 -38.72
C VAL A 784 53.92 -27.46 -39.74
N SER A 785 53.97 -28.05 -40.95
CA SER A 785 54.84 -27.57 -42.04
C SER A 785 54.39 -26.23 -42.64
N ALA A 786 53.07 -25.96 -42.66
CA ALA A 786 52.51 -24.69 -43.12
C ALA A 786 52.72 -23.57 -42.08
N ALA A 787 52.57 -23.87 -40.79
CA ALA A 787 52.74 -22.92 -39.68
C ALA A 787 54.19 -22.42 -39.52
N SER A 788 55.19 -23.17 -39.99
CA SER A 788 56.58 -22.70 -40.03
C SER A 788 56.84 -21.58 -41.06
N ASN A 789 55.94 -21.35 -42.01
CA ASN A 789 56.13 -20.37 -43.09
C ASN A 789 55.33 -19.06 -42.94
N ASP A 790 54.22 -19.03 -42.18
CA ASP A 790 53.46 -17.80 -41.91
C ASP A 790 53.33 -17.53 -40.40
N ILE A 791 54.11 -16.56 -39.91
CA ILE A 791 53.95 -15.97 -38.59
C ILE A 791 52.67 -15.11 -38.64
N LEU A 792 51.67 -15.50 -37.84
CA LEU A 792 50.31 -14.94 -37.70
C LEU A 792 49.24 -15.66 -38.55
N LEU A 793 48.86 -16.86 -38.12
CA LEU A 793 47.48 -17.30 -38.34
C LEU A 793 46.56 -16.35 -37.56
N ASP A 794 45.81 -15.54 -38.30
CA ASP A 794 44.87 -14.53 -37.81
C ASP A 794 44.02 -15.06 -36.64
N SER A 795 44.02 -14.34 -35.52
CA SER A 795 43.26 -14.65 -34.29
C SER A 795 41.75 -14.79 -34.53
N THR A 796 41.24 -14.33 -35.67
CA THR A 796 39.84 -14.44 -36.10
C THR A 796 39.49 -15.80 -36.71
N ALA A 797 40.44 -16.55 -37.28
CA ALA A 797 40.21 -17.91 -37.79
C ALA A 797 40.14 -18.96 -36.67
N CYS A 798 40.85 -18.72 -35.55
CA CYS A 798 40.73 -19.52 -34.33
C CYS A 798 39.37 -19.38 -33.64
N ALA A 799 38.58 -18.35 -33.95
CA ALA A 799 37.25 -18.10 -33.39
C ALA A 799 36.13 -18.92 -34.06
N SER A 800 36.43 -20.15 -34.48
CA SER A 800 35.41 -21.14 -34.80
C SER A 800 34.93 -21.77 -33.50
N ALA A 801 33.62 -21.72 -33.24
CA ALA A 801 32.93 -22.19 -32.02
C ALA A 801 32.94 -23.74 -31.86
N ILE A 802 34.00 -24.40 -32.31
CA ILE A 802 34.24 -25.83 -32.17
C ILE A 802 34.92 -26.05 -30.81
N TRP A 803 36.04 -25.36 -30.54
CA TRP A 803 36.73 -25.32 -29.25
C TRP A 803 37.36 -23.94 -29.04
N GLU A 804 37.14 -23.33 -27.87
CA GLU A 804 37.87 -22.13 -27.45
C GLU A 804 39.30 -22.53 -27.04
N THR A 805 40.30 -22.10 -27.80
CA THR A 805 41.69 -22.22 -27.39
C THR A 805 42.11 -20.93 -26.68
N PRO A 806 42.73 -20.98 -25.49
CA PRO A 806 43.32 -19.79 -24.89
C PRO A 806 44.32 -19.17 -25.89
N GLN A 807 44.24 -17.84 -26.03
CA GLN A 807 44.99 -17.08 -27.02
C GLN A 807 46.49 -17.45 -26.96
N ASN A 808 47.04 -17.85 -28.12
CA ASN A 808 48.46 -18.16 -28.42
C ASN A 808 48.96 -19.62 -28.38
N GLN A 809 48.11 -20.65 -28.26
CA GLN A 809 48.56 -22.06 -28.33
C GLN A 809 47.69 -22.96 -29.23
N GLY A 810 47.25 -22.46 -30.39
CA GLY A 810 46.30 -23.18 -31.24
C GLY A 810 46.76 -24.58 -31.67
N ILE A 811 48.00 -24.74 -32.15
CA ILE A 811 48.49 -26.00 -32.74
C ILE A 811 48.96 -27.00 -31.65
N ASP A 812 49.62 -26.53 -30.60
CA ASP A 812 50.06 -27.39 -29.49
C ASP A 812 48.86 -27.93 -28.68
N ALA A 813 47.80 -27.13 -28.52
CA ALA A 813 46.55 -27.59 -27.92
C ALA A 813 45.85 -28.67 -28.76
N LEU A 814 45.92 -28.57 -30.10
CA LEU A 814 45.39 -29.59 -31.01
C LEU A 814 46.18 -30.89 -30.91
N ARG A 815 47.52 -30.81 -30.85
CA ARG A 815 48.38 -31.99 -30.61
C ARG A 815 48.00 -32.67 -29.30
N GLY A 816 47.93 -31.91 -28.21
CA GLY A 816 47.57 -32.44 -26.91
C GLY A 816 46.15 -33.02 -26.85
N TYR A 817 45.22 -32.57 -27.69
CA TYR A 817 43.88 -33.18 -27.79
C TYR A 817 43.95 -34.51 -28.58
N LEU A 818 44.65 -34.55 -29.70
CA LEU A 818 44.84 -35.77 -30.48
C LEU A 818 45.54 -36.86 -29.65
N GLU A 819 46.64 -36.52 -28.97
CA GLU A 819 47.37 -37.44 -28.08
C GLU A 819 46.47 -37.97 -26.96
N ARG A 820 45.62 -37.13 -26.35
CA ARG A 820 44.65 -37.59 -25.34
C ARG A 820 43.57 -38.51 -25.92
N THR A 821 43.13 -38.24 -27.15
CA THR A 821 42.07 -39.03 -27.80
C THR A 821 42.60 -40.41 -28.20
N ILE A 822 43.86 -40.48 -28.65
CA ILE A 822 44.57 -41.73 -28.93
C ILE A 822 44.88 -42.46 -27.62
N ALA A 823 45.40 -41.77 -26.60
CA ALA A 823 45.68 -42.37 -25.29
C ALA A 823 44.42 -42.96 -24.63
N TYR A 824 43.25 -42.35 -24.83
CA TYR A 824 41.96 -42.93 -24.41
C TYR A 824 41.71 -44.29 -25.08
N ALA A 825 41.89 -44.38 -26.39
CA ALA A 825 41.73 -45.63 -27.12
C ALA A 825 42.81 -46.67 -26.76
N GLU A 826 44.05 -46.25 -26.51
CA GLU A 826 45.15 -47.11 -26.04
C GLU A 826 44.88 -47.68 -24.63
N SER A 827 44.29 -46.88 -23.73
CA SER A 827 43.95 -47.33 -22.37
C SER A 827 42.89 -48.43 -22.31
N ARG A 828 42.16 -48.67 -23.41
CA ARG A 828 41.11 -49.69 -23.52
C ARG A 828 41.54 -50.93 -24.32
N THR A 829 42.82 -51.04 -24.64
CA THR A 829 43.40 -52.19 -25.38
C THR A 829 43.26 -53.54 -24.68
N ASP A 830 42.91 -53.56 -23.39
CA ASP A 830 42.61 -54.77 -22.61
C ASP A 830 41.34 -55.50 -23.08
N GLU A 831 40.44 -54.82 -23.81
CA GLU A 831 39.28 -55.45 -24.46
C GLU A 831 39.67 -56.05 -25.83
N GLU A 832 39.38 -57.34 -26.07
CA GLU A 832 39.79 -58.08 -27.29
C GLU A 832 39.48 -57.34 -28.60
N ARG A 833 38.38 -56.57 -28.63
CA ARG A 833 37.95 -55.78 -29.79
C ARG A 833 38.92 -54.62 -30.08
N TRP A 834 39.31 -53.84 -29.07
CA TRP A 834 40.22 -52.69 -29.23
C TRP A 834 41.65 -53.10 -29.59
N SER A 835 42.05 -54.32 -29.25
CA SER A 835 43.36 -54.87 -29.67
C SER A 835 43.53 -54.92 -31.19
N ALA A 836 42.44 -55.08 -31.96
CA ALA A 836 42.46 -55.13 -33.42
C ALA A 836 42.60 -53.76 -34.10
N VAL A 837 42.49 -52.67 -33.33
CA VAL A 837 42.68 -51.29 -33.82
C VAL A 837 44.16 -50.90 -33.81
N PHE A 838 44.92 -51.32 -32.80
CA PHE A 838 46.33 -50.95 -32.63
C PHE A 838 47.34 -52.03 -33.09
N GLN A 839 46.87 -53.05 -33.82
CA GLN A 839 47.69 -54.02 -34.55
C GLN A 839 47.94 -53.56 -35.99
#